data_AF-A0A933E750-F1
#
_entry.id   AF-A0A933E750-F1
#
_cell.length_a   1.000
_cell.length_b   1.000
_cell.length_c   1.000
_cell.angle_alpha   90.00
_cell.angle_beta   90.00
_cell.angle_gamma   90.00
#
_symmetry.space_group_name_H-M   'P 1'
#
loop_
_entity.id
_entity.type
_entity.pdbx_description
1 polymer ?
#
loop_
_entity_poly.entity_id
_entity_poly.type
_entity_poly.pdbx_seq_one_letter_code
_entity_poly.pdbx_strand_id
1 'polypeptide(L)'
;MPPPVVAYEVQGEGEAPRAGEVVVREADVPLLCGPGGEAAKRHLRLILRARDGDAGADRDLRDARGAGRDVPRAAQATGHVVPSTCAGVVPPESVSQKGATLLELIQQGYPVPDFVIVASEAYAERSERLERDLGDALSCLEGITCQRPGSGGIPLVLAVRCAMPQYTPGIMPTYLNAGVVAPALPALGRAYGEDAARRMFLNNLVNIAEALPGGMTGTPDVPAPISERIERLCRVVRSADPALLEDPFRQILFLARRAYGEYEANLDLLLTLSQGRRYAPALILQKMVCTVRGRDSSAGVLYSRHPTTGEGCHLETARSVFGEDIMTGSAEPAVTDFADPTEIHLEFPAVSHFVSRLPGLERRFASPVTVEFATEAASGQDLFALLQLNRTEMSGRAAYISSVRLYEDGAIPRARALELIQPCHTRQIEDDAIDPDSVRSLESFCGGVPVLPRASVRGRIFFSAEAAREAKSRGDRVCFCKQRFIPTDTVIMRQVDALVSLGPAAIHVNTICQGLGIQALLDLEKEGVVLSPDGRGLVNARGRALPEGEWVTICSWRRTLFVGRARFRPARLLRYLRGDPVELEEVEKPAFKAMAHASTREETSGGMLHSDIRNATWNETRIWLAMIHPRSNRAGRPLARAVPAPVASPFAMRRRERSNLFRRPQSTARQWPCMDVDRRGGRECIFRSGCQVPAFRTSLLVRKGERRWHESWLLRRSSSSSSGVCLSPWRLGDVRGPPAPPVGGERTTATTRLRPLRPTRFNGARIPPRGRRSVRCSRPGPRMPPSPGRILRSTIRTRKTP
;
A
#
# COMPACT_ATOMS: atom_id res chain seq x y z
N MET A 1 -7.52 -21.82 1.64
CA MET A 1 -8.31 -23.06 1.41
C MET A 1 -7.38 -24.26 1.53
N PRO A 2 -7.86 -25.51 1.62
CA PRO A 2 -7.09 -26.64 1.06
C PRO A 2 -6.77 -26.37 -0.41
N PRO A 3 -5.65 -26.88 -0.96
CA PRO A 3 -5.29 -26.69 -2.36
C PRO A 3 -6.40 -27.22 -3.30
N PRO A 4 -6.64 -26.55 -4.45
CA PRO A 4 -7.77 -26.87 -5.33
C PRO A 4 -7.71 -28.31 -5.82
N VAL A 5 -8.86 -28.98 -5.81
CA VAL A 5 -9.02 -30.37 -6.25
C VAL A 5 -9.80 -30.40 -7.55
N VAL A 6 -9.27 -31.13 -8.54
CA VAL A 6 -9.91 -31.33 -9.84
C VAL A 6 -10.29 -32.81 -9.96
N ALA A 7 -11.59 -33.08 -9.99
CA ALA A 7 -12.12 -34.38 -10.36
C ALA A 7 -11.99 -34.59 -11.88
N TYR A 8 -11.60 -35.78 -12.29
CA TYR A 8 -11.38 -36.15 -13.70
C TYR A 8 -11.81 -37.58 -13.98
N GLU A 9 -12.02 -37.88 -15.26
CA GLU A 9 -12.40 -39.21 -15.75
C GLU A 9 -11.52 -39.57 -16.94
N VAL A 10 -10.81 -40.69 -16.86
CA VAL A 10 -9.99 -41.21 -17.98
C VAL A 10 -10.70 -42.42 -18.57
N GLN A 11 -11.15 -42.27 -19.81
CA GLN A 11 -11.64 -43.38 -20.61
C GLN A 11 -10.50 -43.89 -21.50
N GLY A 12 -10.20 -45.19 -21.41
CA GLY A 12 -9.28 -45.87 -22.31
C GLY A 12 -9.99 -46.42 -23.54
N GLU A 13 -9.29 -46.60 -24.66
CA GLU A 13 -9.84 -47.36 -25.78
C GLU A 13 -9.88 -48.84 -25.38
N GLY A 14 -11.09 -49.34 -25.05
CA GLY A 14 -11.31 -50.71 -24.57
C GLY A 14 -11.33 -50.89 -23.04
N GLU A 15 -11.08 -49.85 -22.25
CA GLU A 15 -11.14 -49.92 -20.78
C GLU A 15 -12.38 -49.23 -20.18
N ALA A 16 -12.84 -49.74 -19.03
CA ALA A 16 -13.84 -49.06 -18.21
C ALA A 16 -13.30 -47.70 -17.71
N PRO A 17 -14.12 -46.64 -17.69
CA PRO A 17 -13.66 -45.30 -17.31
C PRO A 17 -13.21 -45.26 -15.85
N ARG A 18 -12.02 -44.69 -15.62
CA ARG A 18 -11.44 -44.50 -14.28
C ARG A 18 -11.63 -43.05 -13.85
N ALA A 19 -12.56 -42.83 -12.91
CA ALA A 19 -12.71 -41.55 -12.23
C ALA A 19 -11.64 -41.39 -11.13
N GLY A 20 -11.17 -40.16 -10.91
CA GLY A 20 -10.20 -39.83 -9.87
C GLY A 20 -10.23 -38.34 -9.49
N GLU A 21 -9.53 -38.00 -8.42
CA GLU A 21 -9.34 -36.62 -7.97
C GLU A 21 -7.85 -36.30 -7.90
N VAL A 22 -7.46 -35.12 -8.39
CA VAL A 22 -6.08 -34.64 -8.32
C VAL A 22 -6.02 -33.26 -7.66
N VAL A 23 -5.19 -33.14 -6.63
CA VAL A 23 -4.85 -31.85 -6.02
C VAL A 23 -3.90 -31.10 -6.94
N VAL A 24 -4.30 -29.91 -7.39
CA VAL A 24 -3.55 -29.04 -8.31
C VAL A 24 -3.11 -27.75 -7.60
N ARG A 25 -2.28 -26.93 -8.26
CA ARG A 25 -1.91 -25.60 -7.75
C ARG A 25 -2.90 -24.57 -8.29
N GLU A 26 -3.08 -23.43 -7.60
CA GLU A 26 -4.02 -22.39 -8.07
C GLU A 26 -3.68 -21.87 -9.47
N ALA A 27 -2.38 -21.78 -9.81
CA ALA A 27 -1.91 -21.45 -11.16
C ALA A 27 -2.27 -22.48 -12.24
N ASP A 28 -2.60 -23.73 -11.88
CA ASP A 28 -3.06 -24.75 -12.84
C ASP A 28 -4.57 -24.62 -13.15
N VAL A 29 -5.35 -23.97 -12.27
CA VAL A 29 -6.82 -23.90 -12.39
C VAL A 29 -7.29 -23.19 -13.67
N PRO A 30 -6.74 -22.02 -14.09
CA PRO A 30 -7.15 -21.37 -15.34
C PRO A 30 -6.91 -22.23 -16.59
N LEU A 31 -5.85 -23.05 -16.58
CA LEU A 31 -5.50 -23.95 -17.70
C LEU A 31 -6.42 -25.17 -17.77
N LEU A 32 -6.96 -25.62 -16.63
CA LEU A 32 -7.92 -26.72 -16.54
C LEU A 32 -9.38 -26.27 -16.74
N CYS A 33 -9.70 -25.01 -16.46
CA CYS A 33 -11.04 -24.43 -16.63
C CYS A 33 -11.22 -23.59 -17.90
N GLY A 34 -10.22 -23.53 -18.79
CA GLY A 34 -10.26 -22.75 -20.03
C GLY A 34 -11.26 -23.26 -21.09
N PRO A 35 -11.69 -22.42 -22.05
CA PRO A 35 -12.74 -22.74 -23.02
C PRO A 35 -12.33 -23.76 -24.12
N GLY A 36 -11.15 -24.36 -24.05
CA GLY A 36 -10.62 -25.32 -25.02
C GLY A 36 -10.27 -26.66 -24.38
N GLY A 37 -11.18 -27.65 -24.49
CA GLY A 37 -11.08 -28.93 -23.77
C GLY A 37 -9.79 -29.73 -24.01
N GLU A 38 -9.16 -29.64 -25.19
CA GLU A 38 -7.89 -30.35 -25.46
C GLU A 38 -6.68 -29.74 -24.75
N ALA A 39 -6.67 -28.42 -24.50
CA ALA A 39 -5.61 -27.78 -23.72
C ALA A 39 -5.69 -28.22 -22.25
N ALA A 40 -6.88 -28.21 -21.67
CA ALA A 40 -7.13 -28.72 -20.31
C ALA A 40 -6.74 -30.20 -20.17
N LYS A 41 -7.13 -31.06 -21.12
CA LYS A 41 -6.72 -32.49 -21.14
C LYS A 41 -5.21 -32.65 -21.22
N ARG A 42 -4.51 -31.84 -22.03
CA ARG A 42 -3.04 -31.88 -22.13
C ARG A 42 -2.37 -31.47 -20.82
N HIS A 43 -2.82 -30.37 -20.19
CA HIS A 43 -2.28 -29.91 -18.91
C HIS A 43 -2.51 -30.94 -17.79
N LEU A 44 -3.73 -31.51 -17.72
CA LEU A 44 -4.06 -32.57 -16.76
C LEU A 44 -3.17 -33.80 -16.92
N ARG A 45 -2.90 -34.25 -18.16
CA ARG A 45 -2.00 -35.38 -18.44
C ARG A 45 -0.56 -35.12 -17.97
N LEU A 46 -0.07 -33.89 -18.05
CA LEU A 46 1.23 -33.50 -17.50
C LEU A 46 1.22 -33.54 -15.96
N ILE A 47 0.17 -33.00 -15.32
CA ILE A 47 -0.01 -33.03 -13.86
C ILE A 47 -0.01 -34.46 -13.31
N LEU A 48 -0.68 -35.40 -14.00
CA LEU A 48 -0.71 -36.82 -13.61
C LEU A 48 0.66 -37.48 -13.79
N ARG A 49 1.26 -37.42 -14.98
CA ARG A 49 2.59 -38.01 -15.25
C ARG A 49 3.67 -37.51 -14.28
N ALA A 50 3.68 -36.21 -13.97
CA ALA A 50 4.64 -35.63 -13.03
C ALA A 50 4.47 -36.16 -11.58
N ARG A 51 3.24 -36.52 -11.18
CA ARG A 51 2.97 -37.20 -9.89
C ARG A 51 3.43 -38.65 -9.90
N ASP A 52 3.35 -39.31 -11.04
CA ASP A 52 3.81 -40.69 -11.26
C ASP A 52 5.35 -40.78 -11.41
N GLY A 53 6.08 -39.68 -11.17
CA GLY A 53 7.55 -39.63 -11.16
C GLY A 53 8.21 -39.27 -12.48
N ASP A 54 7.44 -38.90 -13.51
CA ASP A 54 7.97 -38.52 -14.82
C ASP A 54 8.70 -37.16 -14.76
N ALA A 55 10.03 -37.21 -14.66
CA ALA A 55 10.91 -36.04 -14.65
C ALA A 55 10.96 -35.28 -15.99
N GLY A 56 10.41 -35.85 -17.07
CA GLY A 56 10.08 -35.13 -18.29
C GLY A 56 8.83 -34.30 -18.09
N ALA A 57 7.74 -34.90 -17.60
CA ALA A 57 6.49 -34.20 -17.35
C ALA A 57 6.57 -33.13 -16.25
N ASP A 58 7.35 -33.33 -15.17
CA ASP A 58 7.55 -32.28 -14.17
C ASP A 58 8.43 -31.13 -14.72
N ARG A 59 9.34 -31.41 -15.65
CA ARG A 59 10.03 -30.37 -16.42
C ARG A 59 9.05 -29.64 -17.34
N ASP A 60 8.28 -30.37 -18.14
CA ASP A 60 7.22 -29.83 -19.00
C ASP A 60 6.18 -29.03 -18.21
N LEU A 61 5.96 -29.29 -16.91
CA LEU A 61 5.10 -28.48 -16.03
C LEU A 61 5.80 -27.25 -15.43
N ARG A 62 7.11 -27.25 -15.26
CA ARG A 62 7.89 -26.06 -14.89
C ARG A 62 8.00 -25.16 -16.13
N ASP A 63 8.29 -25.76 -17.27
CA ASP A 63 8.41 -25.11 -18.56
C ASP A 63 7.04 -24.64 -19.06
N ALA A 64 5.93 -25.39 -18.90
CA ALA A 64 4.58 -24.87 -19.16
C ALA A 64 4.12 -23.82 -18.13
N ARG A 65 4.83 -23.61 -17.01
CA ARG A 65 4.61 -22.45 -16.13
C ARG A 65 5.49 -21.25 -16.53
N GLY A 66 6.59 -21.45 -17.25
CA GLY A 66 7.42 -20.39 -17.86
C GLY A 66 7.09 -20.05 -19.33
N ALA A 67 6.41 -20.95 -20.05
CA ALA A 67 6.17 -20.92 -21.50
C ALA A 67 4.77 -21.47 -21.88
N GLY A 68 3.91 -21.77 -20.90
CA GLY A 68 2.46 -21.99 -21.09
C GLY A 68 1.62 -20.72 -20.85
N ARG A 69 2.26 -19.61 -20.48
CA ARG A 69 2.04 -18.40 -21.29
C ARG A 69 2.78 -18.66 -22.60
N ASP A 70 2.05 -18.86 -23.69
CA ASP A 70 2.63 -18.71 -25.03
C ASP A 70 2.81 -17.20 -25.25
N VAL A 71 3.83 -16.65 -24.57
CA VAL A 71 4.13 -15.23 -24.44
C VAL A 71 4.29 -14.69 -25.85
N PRO A 72 3.38 -13.82 -26.36
CA PRO A 72 3.56 -13.24 -27.68
C PRO A 72 4.92 -12.56 -27.74
N ARG A 73 5.59 -12.52 -28.90
CA ARG A 73 6.93 -11.88 -29.02
C ARG A 73 7.00 -10.45 -28.43
N ALA A 74 5.87 -9.75 -28.39
CA ALA A 74 5.67 -8.44 -27.75
C ALA A 74 5.73 -8.44 -26.20
N ALA A 75 5.91 -9.58 -25.54
CA ALA A 75 5.99 -9.73 -24.09
C ALA A 75 7.29 -10.44 -23.61
N GLN A 76 8.27 -10.59 -24.52
CA GLN A 76 9.67 -10.71 -24.13
C GLN A 76 10.20 -9.33 -23.71
N ALA A 77 11.23 -9.28 -22.86
CA ALA A 77 11.80 -8.01 -22.44
C ALA A 77 12.42 -7.26 -23.64
N THR A 78 11.85 -6.12 -24.02
CA THR A 78 12.52 -5.16 -24.90
C THR A 78 13.49 -4.32 -24.06
N GLY A 79 14.39 -3.55 -24.70
CA GLY A 79 15.55 -2.95 -23.99
C GLY A 79 15.23 -2.12 -22.74
N HIS A 80 14.02 -1.55 -22.63
CA HIS A 80 13.56 -0.81 -21.45
C HIS A 80 12.27 -1.37 -20.83
N VAL A 81 11.80 -2.56 -21.25
CA VAL A 81 10.51 -3.12 -20.85
C VAL A 81 10.74 -4.42 -20.09
N VAL A 82 10.53 -4.38 -18.77
CA VAL A 82 10.75 -5.52 -17.87
C VAL A 82 9.40 -6.10 -17.43
N PRO A 83 8.98 -7.26 -17.96
CA PRO A 83 7.72 -7.88 -17.56
C PRO A 83 7.81 -8.53 -16.19
N SER A 84 6.65 -8.72 -15.54
CA SER A 84 6.50 -9.58 -14.35
C SER A 84 6.90 -11.05 -14.57
N THR A 85 7.00 -11.50 -15.83
CA THR A 85 7.56 -12.81 -16.23
C THR A 85 9.08 -12.82 -16.38
N CYS A 86 9.77 -11.71 -16.13
CA CYS A 86 11.23 -11.62 -16.27
C CYS A 86 11.93 -12.55 -15.26
N ALA A 87 12.85 -13.37 -15.75
CA ALA A 87 13.66 -14.27 -14.92
C ALA A 87 14.98 -13.61 -14.52
N GLY A 88 15.40 -13.81 -13.27
CA GLY A 88 16.64 -13.25 -12.72
C GLY A 88 16.43 -11.95 -11.95
N VAL A 89 17.53 -11.43 -11.39
CA VAL A 89 17.52 -10.21 -10.57
C VAL A 89 17.81 -8.99 -11.44
N VAL A 90 16.89 -8.02 -11.44
CA VAL A 90 17.05 -6.73 -12.14
C VAL A 90 17.34 -5.64 -11.10
N PRO A 91 18.38 -4.80 -11.28
CA PRO A 91 18.82 -3.86 -10.25
C PRO A 91 17.76 -2.78 -9.96
N PRO A 92 17.55 -2.40 -8.68
CA PRO A 92 16.62 -1.33 -8.29
C PRO A 92 16.89 0.00 -9.00
N GLU A 93 18.13 0.26 -9.41
CA GLU A 93 18.54 1.40 -10.24
C GLU A 93 17.74 1.50 -11.55
N SER A 94 17.44 0.36 -12.17
CA SER A 94 16.75 0.26 -13.47
C SER A 94 15.23 0.15 -13.31
N VAL A 95 14.76 -0.70 -12.39
CA VAL A 95 13.32 -1.03 -12.23
C VAL A 95 12.61 -0.36 -11.05
N SER A 96 13.29 0.53 -10.31
CA SER A 96 12.91 1.05 -8.98
C SER A 96 12.93 0.01 -7.85
N GLN A 97 12.97 0.49 -6.60
CA GLN A 97 12.89 -0.36 -5.41
C GLN A 97 11.54 -1.08 -5.30
N LYS A 98 10.43 -0.41 -5.68
CA LYS A 98 9.10 -1.04 -5.74
C LYS A 98 9.07 -2.14 -6.81
N GLY A 99 9.60 -1.87 -8.01
CA GLY A 99 9.60 -2.82 -9.12
C GLY A 99 10.46 -4.06 -8.87
N ALA A 100 11.69 -3.88 -8.34
CA ALA A 100 12.54 -4.99 -7.91
C ALA A 100 11.85 -5.87 -6.84
N THR A 101 11.14 -5.24 -5.89
CA THR A 101 10.37 -5.96 -4.85
C THR A 101 9.21 -6.76 -5.44
N LEU A 102 8.46 -6.20 -6.39
CA LEU A 102 7.35 -6.91 -7.05
C LEU A 102 7.84 -8.07 -7.94
N LEU A 103 8.97 -7.89 -8.63
CA LEU A 103 9.65 -8.95 -9.40
C LEU A 103 10.08 -10.11 -8.51
N GLU A 104 10.73 -9.82 -7.38
CA GLU A 104 11.13 -10.85 -6.43
C GLU A 104 9.92 -11.63 -5.88
N LEU A 105 8.85 -10.92 -5.50
CA LEU A 105 7.68 -11.54 -4.90
C LEU A 105 6.92 -12.45 -5.88
N ILE A 106 6.76 -12.04 -7.14
CA ILE A 106 6.11 -12.91 -8.13
C ILE A 106 7.01 -14.10 -8.51
N GLN A 107 8.34 -13.93 -8.57
CA GLN A 107 9.30 -15.03 -8.75
C GLN A 107 9.27 -16.04 -7.58
N GLN A 108 8.99 -15.59 -6.35
CA GLN A 108 8.79 -16.46 -5.18
C GLN A 108 7.38 -17.06 -5.08
N GLY A 109 6.48 -16.77 -6.03
CA GLY A 109 5.13 -17.31 -6.07
C GLY A 109 4.14 -16.65 -5.09
N TYR A 110 4.39 -15.42 -4.66
CA TYR A 110 3.40 -14.61 -3.96
C TYR A 110 2.32 -14.10 -4.93
N PRO A 111 1.07 -13.89 -4.48
CA PRO A 111 -0.04 -13.47 -5.33
C PRO A 111 0.04 -11.97 -5.67
N VAL A 112 0.98 -11.62 -6.54
CA VAL A 112 1.16 -10.26 -7.06
C VAL A 112 0.39 -10.12 -8.38
N PRO A 113 -0.48 -9.10 -8.56
CA PRO A 113 -1.12 -8.84 -9.84
C PRO A 113 -0.11 -8.53 -10.94
N ASP A 114 -0.28 -9.16 -12.10
CA ASP A 114 0.58 -8.98 -13.28
C ASP A 114 0.91 -7.51 -13.56
N PHE A 115 2.18 -7.26 -13.84
CA PHE A 115 2.69 -5.92 -14.14
C PHE A 115 3.76 -5.96 -15.24
N VAL A 116 4.07 -4.78 -15.77
CA VAL A 116 5.21 -4.51 -16.65
C VAL A 116 5.85 -3.19 -16.24
N ILE A 117 7.17 -3.12 -16.24
CA ILE A 117 7.94 -1.94 -15.84
C ILE A 117 8.57 -1.31 -17.08
N VAL A 118 8.35 -0.01 -17.29
CA VAL A 118 9.17 0.84 -18.16
C VAL A 118 10.35 1.32 -17.32
N ALA A 119 11.54 0.87 -17.66
CA ALA A 119 12.78 1.08 -16.91
C ALA A 119 13.24 2.55 -16.92
N SER A 120 14.07 2.90 -15.94
CA SER A 120 14.59 4.25 -15.70
C SER A 120 15.33 4.86 -16.90
N GLU A 121 15.90 3.99 -17.73
CA GLU A 121 16.67 4.25 -18.92
C GLU A 121 15.79 4.91 -20.01
N ALA A 122 14.50 4.56 -20.08
CA ALA A 122 13.53 5.20 -20.96
C ALA A 122 13.20 6.66 -20.56
N TYR A 123 13.35 7.02 -19.28
CA TYR A 123 13.30 8.43 -18.85
C TYR A 123 14.59 9.15 -19.26
N ALA A 124 15.75 8.52 -19.04
CA ALA A 124 17.06 9.12 -19.34
C ALA A 124 17.28 9.43 -20.83
N GLU A 125 16.75 8.62 -21.75
CA GLU A 125 16.84 8.83 -23.20
C GLU A 125 15.90 9.90 -23.79
N ARG A 126 15.08 10.55 -22.96
CA ARG A 126 14.10 11.62 -23.27
C ARG A 126 12.75 11.16 -23.83
N SER A 127 11.77 12.05 -23.66
CA SER A 127 10.32 11.83 -23.74
C SER A 127 9.74 11.37 -25.08
N GLU A 128 10.48 11.46 -26.18
CA GLU A 128 10.04 10.96 -27.49
C GLU A 128 9.98 9.42 -27.51
N ARG A 129 10.88 8.76 -26.77
CA ARG A 129 10.91 7.28 -26.71
C ARG A 129 9.85 6.69 -25.77
N LEU A 130 9.42 7.45 -24.75
CA LEU A 130 8.40 7.01 -23.78
C LEU A 130 7.13 6.47 -24.46
N GLU A 131 6.65 7.10 -25.54
CA GLU A 131 5.43 6.67 -26.22
C GLU A 131 5.58 5.26 -26.83
N ARG A 132 6.77 4.95 -27.35
CA ARG A 132 7.11 3.61 -27.85
C ARG A 132 7.29 2.61 -26.71
N ASP A 133 8.16 2.90 -25.75
CA ASP A 133 8.49 1.95 -24.68
C ASP A 133 7.25 1.66 -23.79
N LEU A 134 6.32 2.63 -23.66
CA LEU A 134 5.00 2.45 -23.02
C LEU A 134 4.04 1.61 -23.89
N GLY A 135 4.08 1.76 -25.21
CA GLY A 135 3.30 0.94 -26.15
C GLY A 135 3.77 -0.52 -26.17
N ASP A 136 5.08 -0.76 -26.15
CA ASP A 136 5.69 -2.08 -25.97
C ASP A 136 5.30 -2.66 -24.60
N ALA A 137 5.42 -1.89 -23.51
CA ALA A 137 5.04 -2.33 -22.16
C ALA A 137 3.54 -2.64 -22.01
N LEU A 138 2.67 -1.87 -22.68
CA LEU A 138 1.23 -2.15 -22.66
C LEU A 138 0.89 -3.40 -23.48
N SER A 139 1.44 -3.52 -24.69
CA SER A 139 1.30 -4.72 -25.53
C SER A 139 1.79 -5.98 -24.81
N CYS A 140 2.86 -5.84 -24.03
CA CYS A 140 3.37 -6.87 -23.14
C CYS A 140 2.35 -7.25 -22.06
N LEU A 141 1.76 -6.27 -21.36
CA LEU A 141 0.76 -6.52 -20.31
C LEU A 141 -0.55 -7.10 -20.87
N GLU A 142 -0.96 -6.73 -22.08
CA GLU A 142 -2.08 -7.36 -22.79
C GLU A 142 -1.81 -8.84 -23.07
N GLY A 143 -0.62 -9.17 -23.59
CA GLY A 143 -0.21 -10.55 -23.88
C GLY A 143 -0.06 -11.41 -22.61
N ILE A 144 0.33 -10.80 -21.49
CA ILE A 144 0.45 -11.43 -20.16
C ILE A 144 -0.92 -11.71 -19.53
N THR A 145 -1.87 -10.78 -19.67
CA THR A 145 -3.17 -10.85 -18.97
C THR A 145 -4.31 -11.42 -19.81
N CYS A 146 -4.18 -11.44 -21.13
CA CYS A 146 -5.26 -11.65 -22.12
C CYS A 146 -6.43 -10.65 -21.99
N GLN A 147 -6.16 -9.44 -21.49
CA GLN A 147 -7.11 -8.34 -21.35
C GLN A 147 -6.61 -7.11 -22.13
N ARG A 148 -7.50 -6.17 -22.51
CA ARG A 148 -7.11 -4.94 -23.23
C ARG A 148 -7.75 -3.68 -22.65
N PRO A 149 -7.05 -2.54 -22.50
CA PRO A 149 -7.66 -1.28 -22.09
C PRO A 149 -8.74 -0.83 -23.08
N GLY A 150 -9.76 -0.11 -22.60
CA GLY A 150 -10.89 0.32 -23.44
C GLY A 150 -11.78 -0.80 -24.03
N SER A 151 -11.45 -2.08 -23.82
CA SER A 151 -12.09 -3.20 -24.50
C SER A 151 -13.56 -3.38 -24.12
N GLY A 152 -14.44 -3.35 -25.13
CA GLY A 152 -15.84 -3.71 -24.99
C GLY A 152 -16.11 -5.20 -24.70
N GLY A 153 -15.07 -6.04 -24.70
CA GLY A 153 -15.14 -7.48 -24.43
C GLY A 153 -14.53 -7.85 -23.07
N ILE A 154 -13.20 -7.91 -23.01
CA ILE A 154 -12.41 -8.25 -21.83
C ILE A 154 -11.53 -7.05 -21.45
N PRO A 155 -12.01 -6.15 -20.56
CA PRO A 155 -11.30 -4.93 -20.21
C PRO A 155 -10.09 -5.20 -19.30
N LEU A 156 -8.95 -4.62 -19.64
CA LEU A 156 -7.83 -4.41 -18.71
C LEU A 156 -8.04 -3.07 -18.02
N VAL A 157 -7.86 -3.05 -16.71
CA VAL A 157 -7.76 -1.83 -15.89
C VAL A 157 -6.42 -1.89 -15.18
N LEU A 158 -5.67 -0.78 -15.16
CA LEU A 158 -4.33 -0.75 -14.58
C LEU A 158 -4.07 0.48 -13.71
N ALA A 159 -3.09 0.36 -12.82
CA ALA A 159 -2.47 1.46 -12.12
C ALA A 159 -1.18 1.88 -12.84
N VAL A 160 -0.98 3.19 -12.99
CA VAL A 160 0.29 3.77 -13.43
C VAL A 160 1.02 4.28 -12.18
N ARG A 161 2.10 3.62 -11.78
CA ARG A 161 2.87 3.95 -10.57
C ARG A 161 4.24 4.51 -10.95
N CYS A 162 4.58 5.69 -10.48
CA CYS A 162 5.93 6.24 -10.58
C CYS A 162 6.77 5.77 -9.38
N ALA A 163 8.02 5.37 -9.58
CA ALA A 163 8.87 4.88 -8.49
C ALA A 163 10.37 5.12 -8.75
N MET A 164 11.16 5.20 -7.67
CA MET A 164 12.60 5.39 -7.72
C MET A 164 13.37 4.21 -7.11
N PRO A 165 14.69 4.09 -7.35
CA PRO A 165 15.58 3.13 -6.68
C PRO A 165 15.67 3.32 -5.16
N GLN A 166 15.24 4.48 -4.65
CA GLN A 166 15.17 4.79 -3.22
C GLN A 166 13.70 4.94 -2.77
N TYR A 167 13.39 4.44 -1.57
CA TYR A 167 12.07 4.59 -0.96
C TYR A 167 11.79 6.05 -0.58
N THR A 168 10.77 6.65 -1.23
CA THR A 168 10.29 8.01 -0.97
C THR A 168 8.76 7.97 -0.80
N PRO A 169 8.24 7.81 0.43
CA PRO A 169 6.82 7.56 0.66
C PRO A 169 5.95 8.74 0.23
N GLY A 170 4.88 8.46 -0.51
CA GLY A 170 3.84 9.40 -0.94
C GLY A 170 4.24 10.48 -1.97
N ILE A 171 5.52 10.75 -2.21
CA ILE A 171 5.95 11.85 -3.11
C ILE A 171 5.83 11.45 -4.60
N MET A 172 5.99 10.17 -4.92
CA MET A 172 5.89 9.66 -6.29
C MET A 172 4.42 9.29 -6.61
N PRO A 173 3.82 9.80 -7.70
CA PRO A 173 2.40 9.59 -7.97
C PRO A 173 2.04 8.14 -8.31
N THR A 174 0.77 7.82 -8.07
CA THR A 174 0.10 6.60 -8.50
C THR A 174 -1.29 6.96 -8.97
N TYR A 175 -1.58 6.72 -10.24
CA TYR A 175 -2.91 6.91 -10.81
C TYR A 175 -3.59 5.57 -10.94
N LEU A 176 -4.68 5.35 -10.18
CA LEU A 176 -5.50 4.15 -10.26
C LEU A 176 -6.52 4.23 -11.41
N ASN A 177 -7.00 3.05 -11.82
CA ASN A 177 -8.07 2.88 -12.81
C ASN A 177 -7.79 3.48 -14.21
N ALA A 178 -6.52 3.64 -14.58
CA ALA A 178 -6.13 4.05 -15.93
C ALA A 178 -6.51 2.99 -16.98
N GLY A 179 -6.83 3.45 -18.18
CA GLY A 179 -7.41 2.64 -19.26
C GLY A 179 -8.94 2.53 -19.22
N VAL A 180 -9.59 3.09 -18.19
CA VAL A 180 -11.07 3.17 -18.10
C VAL A 180 -11.55 4.38 -18.89
N VAL A 181 -12.09 4.11 -20.08
CA VAL A 181 -12.71 5.08 -20.99
C VAL A 181 -14.21 4.79 -21.13
N ALA A 182 -15.01 5.79 -21.55
CA ALA A 182 -16.47 5.66 -21.60
C ALA A 182 -16.98 4.45 -22.43
N PRO A 183 -16.36 4.06 -23.57
CA PRO A 183 -16.74 2.85 -24.32
C PRO A 183 -16.57 1.53 -23.56
N ALA A 184 -15.70 1.47 -22.53
CA ALA A 184 -15.45 0.27 -21.74
C ALA A 184 -16.49 0.05 -20.63
N LEU A 185 -17.24 1.08 -20.24
CA LEU A 185 -18.20 1.01 -19.13
C LEU A 185 -19.16 -0.19 -19.19
N PRO A 186 -19.77 -0.55 -20.34
CA PRO A 186 -20.65 -1.72 -20.41
C PRO A 186 -19.93 -3.06 -20.24
N ALA A 187 -18.63 -3.13 -20.55
CA ALA A 187 -17.82 -4.33 -20.34
C ALA A 187 -17.39 -4.46 -18.88
N LEU A 188 -16.98 -3.34 -18.27
CA LEU A 188 -16.70 -3.24 -16.83
C LEU A 188 -17.94 -3.54 -16.00
N GLY A 189 -19.13 -3.05 -16.41
CA GLY A 189 -20.40 -3.35 -15.77
C GLY A 189 -20.75 -4.83 -15.76
N ARG A 190 -20.42 -5.56 -16.83
CA ARG A 190 -20.54 -7.04 -16.88
C ARG A 190 -19.46 -7.77 -16.09
N ALA A 191 -18.23 -7.25 -16.05
CA ALA A 191 -17.10 -7.90 -15.39
C ALA A 191 -17.11 -7.73 -13.86
N TYR A 192 -17.43 -6.52 -13.37
CA TYR A 192 -17.29 -6.08 -11.99
C TYR A 192 -18.59 -5.56 -11.35
N GLY A 193 -19.64 -5.32 -12.15
CA GLY A 193 -20.89 -4.70 -11.71
C GLY A 193 -20.97 -3.21 -12.06
N GLU A 194 -22.20 -2.72 -12.28
CA GLU A 194 -22.47 -1.34 -12.71
C GLU A 194 -21.94 -0.27 -11.76
N ASP A 195 -22.05 -0.48 -10.44
CA ASP A 195 -21.55 0.49 -9.44
C ASP A 195 -20.02 0.57 -9.47
N ALA A 196 -19.35 -0.58 -9.38
CA ALA A 196 -17.90 -0.70 -9.47
C ALA A 196 -17.35 -0.04 -10.74
N ALA A 197 -17.96 -0.30 -11.90
CA ALA A 197 -17.59 0.32 -13.18
C ALA A 197 -17.69 1.85 -13.16
N ARG A 198 -18.77 2.40 -12.59
CA ARG A 198 -18.96 3.86 -12.43
C ARG A 198 -17.97 4.46 -11.45
N ARG A 199 -17.66 3.77 -10.35
CA ARG A 199 -16.69 4.20 -9.33
C ARG A 199 -15.26 4.18 -9.86
N MET A 200 -14.87 3.16 -10.62
CA MET A 200 -13.59 3.11 -11.34
C MET A 200 -13.45 4.26 -12.34
N PHE A 201 -14.50 4.57 -13.10
CA PHE A 201 -14.49 5.69 -14.05
C PHE A 201 -14.48 7.06 -13.37
N LEU A 202 -15.25 7.25 -12.29
CA LEU A 202 -15.20 8.46 -11.47
C LEU A 202 -13.80 8.69 -10.89
N ASN A 203 -13.17 7.65 -10.35
CA ASN A 203 -11.81 7.71 -9.82
C ASN A 203 -10.78 8.12 -10.90
N ASN A 204 -10.81 7.45 -12.06
CA ASN A 204 -9.95 7.80 -13.18
C ASN A 204 -10.19 9.24 -13.68
N LEU A 205 -11.44 9.71 -13.70
CA LEU A 205 -11.80 11.09 -14.04
C LEU A 205 -11.25 12.13 -13.03
N VAL A 206 -11.18 11.80 -11.74
CA VAL A 206 -10.50 12.64 -10.73
C VAL A 206 -9.00 12.67 -11.00
N ASN A 207 -8.37 11.50 -11.16
CA ASN A 207 -6.94 11.37 -11.46
C ASN A 207 -6.54 12.18 -12.71
N ILE A 208 -7.34 12.14 -13.77
CA ILE A 208 -7.12 12.96 -14.98
C ILE A 208 -7.32 14.45 -14.69
N ALA A 209 -8.36 14.85 -13.95
CA ALA A 209 -8.67 16.26 -13.69
C ALA A 209 -7.66 16.96 -12.76
N GLU A 210 -7.04 16.24 -11.83
CA GLU A 210 -5.92 16.74 -11.01
C GLU A 210 -4.58 16.73 -11.78
N ALA A 211 -4.42 15.78 -12.71
CA ALA A 211 -3.29 15.74 -13.63
C ALA A 211 -3.30 16.86 -14.69
N LEU A 212 -4.43 17.53 -14.97
CA LEU A 212 -4.50 18.61 -15.97
C LEU A 212 -3.66 19.86 -15.60
N PRO A 213 -3.19 20.65 -16.58
CA PRO A 213 -2.51 21.92 -16.33
C PRO A 213 -3.41 22.92 -15.59
N GLY A 214 -2.92 23.51 -14.50
CA GLY A 214 -3.76 24.31 -13.60
C GLY A 214 -4.82 23.48 -12.87
N GLY A 215 -4.52 22.19 -12.65
CA GLY A 215 -5.44 21.17 -12.15
C GLY A 215 -6.21 21.58 -10.89
N MET A 216 -7.43 21.05 -10.79
CA MET A 216 -8.36 21.39 -9.71
C MET A 216 -7.96 20.66 -8.41
N THR A 217 -6.83 21.05 -7.81
CA THR A 217 -6.29 20.48 -6.58
C THR A 217 -7.35 20.52 -5.47
N GLY A 218 -7.87 19.36 -5.09
CA GLY A 218 -9.03 19.31 -4.22
C GLY A 218 -10.27 19.91 -4.88
N THR A 219 -10.75 19.29 -5.97
CA THR A 219 -12.19 19.32 -6.23
C THR A 219 -12.88 18.91 -4.92
N PRO A 220 -13.69 19.77 -4.29
CA PRO A 220 -14.24 19.42 -2.97
C PRO A 220 -15.02 18.12 -3.10
N ASP A 221 -15.02 17.32 -2.03
CA ASP A 221 -15.92 16.17 -1.94
C ASP A 221 -17.35 16.66 -1.71
N VAL A 222 -17.90 17.33 -2.74
CA VAL A 222 -19.26 17.84 -2.77
C VAL A 222 -20.18 16.62 -2.62
N PRO A 223 -21.13 16.61 -1.68
CA PRO A 223 -22.13 15.55 -1.53
C PRO A 223 -23.14 15.54 -2.71
N ALA A 224 -22.63 15.20 -3.89
CA ALA A 224 -23.33 15.12 -5.16
C ALA A 224 -23.35 13.67 -5.67
N PRO A 225 -24.43 13.22 -6.34
CA PRO A 225 -24.51 11.87 -6.89
C PRO A 225 -23.33 11.54 -7.82
N ILE A 226 -22.89 10.26 -7.81
CA ILE A 226 -21.78 9.76 -8.66
C ILE A 226 -21.98 10.17 -10.13
N SER A 227 -23.20 10.09 -10.66
CA SER A 227 -23.54 10.53 -12.02
C SER A 227 -23.23 12.01 -12.28
N GLU A 228 -23.58 12.91 -11.36
CA GLU A 228 -23.35 14.35 -11.50
C GLU A 228 -21.85 14.67 -11.43
N ARG A 229 -21.11 13.98 -10.54
CA ARG A 229 -19.65 14.07 -10.43
C ARG A 229 -18.98 13.63 -11.75
N ILE A 230 -19.42 12.50 -12.32
CA ILE A 230 -18.96 12.01 -13.63
C ILE A 230 -19.29 13.03 -14.73
N GLU A 231 -20.51 13.57 -14.80
CA GLU A 231 -20.89 14.57 -15.80
C GLU A 231 -20.12 15.89 -15.69
N ARG A 232 -19.79 16.31 -14.46
CA ARG A 232 -18.95 17.49 -14.20
C ARG A 232 -17.51 17.26 -14.66
N LEU A 233 -16.88 16.15 -14.26
CA LEU A 233 -15.50 15.85 -14.62
C LEU A 233 -15.35 15.54 -16.11
N CYS A 234 -16.30 14.81 -16.72
CA CYS A 234 -16.37 14.62 -18.17
C CYS A 234 -16.41 15.94 -18.96
N ARG A 235 -17.03 17.01 -18.43
CA ARG A 235 -16.99 18.34 -19.07
C ARG A 235 -15.60 18.96 -18.98
N VAL A 236 -14.96 18.92 -17.81
CA VAL A 236 -13.60 19.45 -17.60
C VAL A 236 -12.58 18.73 -18.48
N VAL A 237 -12.55 17.39 -18.45
CA VAL A 237 -11.62 16.59 -19.27
C VAL A 237 -11.86 16.83 -20.76
N ARG A 238 -13.13 16.81 -21.22
CA ARG A 238 -13.47 17.07 -22.63
C ARG A 238 -13.09 18.47 -23.11
N SER A 239 -13.08 19.48 -22.24
CA SER A 239 -12.62 20.84 -22.59
C SER A 239 -11.09 20.97 -22.69
N ALA A 240 -10.33 20.03 -22.14
CA ALA A 240 -8.87 20.02 -22.20
C ALA A 240 -8.34 19.10 -23.32
N ASP A 241 -8.75 17.83 -23.32
CA ASP A 241 -8.53 16.89 -24.43
C ASP A 241 -9.64 15.83 -24.45
N PRO A 242 -10.54 15.83 -25.44
CA PRO A 242 -11.64 14.86 -25.52
C PRO A 242 -11.14 13.41 -25.67
N ALA A 243 -9.94 13.19 -26.24
CA ALA A 243 -9.43 11.85 -26.46
C ALA A 243 -9.14 11.10 -25.16
N LEU A 244 -8.90 11.80 -24.04
CA LEU A 244 -8.70 11.20 -22.71
C LEU A 244 -9.94 10.46 -22.17
N LEU A 245 -11.12 10.64 -22.80
CA LEU A 245 -12.37 9.94 -22.46
C LEU A 245 -12.66 8.71 -23.35
N GLU A 246 -11.92 8.53 -24.45
CA GLU A 246 -12.25 7.62 -25.55
C GLU A 246 -11.06 6.72 -25.95
N ASP A 247 -9.84 7.26 -25.99
CA ASP A 247 -8.59 6.55 -26.29
C ASP A 247 -7.86 6.18 -24.99
N PRO A 248 -7.81 4.88 -24.62
CA PRO A 248 -7.17 4.45 -23.38
C PRO A 248 -5.64 4.54 -23.43
N PHE A 249 -5.01 4.42 -24.61
CA PHE A 249 -3.56 4.52 -24.73
C PHE A 249 -3.11 5.96 -24.54
N ARG A 250 -3.77 6.92 -25.20
CA ARG A 250 -3.52 8.35 -25.00
C ARG A 250 -3.80 8.80 -23.56
N GLN A 251 -4.81 8.21 -22.91
CA GLN A 251 -5.09 8.42 -21.48
C GLN A 251 -3.93 7.92 -20.60
N ILE A 252 -3.47 6.66 -20.78
CA ILE A 252 -2.35 6.09 -20.02
C ILE A 252 -1.05 6.88 -20.27
N LEU A 253 -0.81 7.30 -21.52
CA LEU A 253 0.34 8.10 -21.92
C LEU A 253 0.33 9.52 -21.33
N PHE A 254 -0.83 10.15 -21.22
CA PHE A 254 -1.00 11.44 -20.52
C PHE A 254 -0.65 11.29 -19.04
N LEU A 255 -1.17 10.26 -18.36
CA LEU A 255 -0.87 9.98 -16.96
C LEU A 255 0.62 9.62 -16.75
N ALA A 256 1.22 8.84 -17.65
CA ALA A 256 2.66 8.53 -17.64
C ALA A 256 3.54 9.78 -17.81
N ARG A 257 3.18 10.68 -18.73
CA ARG A 257 3.85 11.97 -18.92
C ARG A 257 3.70 12.87 -17.68
N ARG A 258 2.53 12.87 -17.04
CA ARG A 258 2.31 13.62 -15.79
C ARG A 258 3.14 13.06 -14.63
N ALA A 259 3.23 11.73 -14.51
CA ALA A 259 4.03 11.04 -13.48
C ALA A 259 5.51 11.44 -13.51
N TYR A 260 6.09 11.61 -14.71
CA TYR A 260 7.45 12.15 -14.87
C TYR A 260 7.52 13.66 -14.59
N GLY A 261 6.53 14.45 -15.04
CA GLY A 261 6.46 15.88 -14.72
C GLY A 261 6.33 16.18 -13.22
N GLU A 262 5.73 15.29 -12.43
CA GLU A 262 5.67 15.41 -10.96
C GLU A 262 6.98 15.01 -10.28
N TYR A 263 7.70 14.01 -10.79
CA TYR A 263 9.07 13.73 -10.38
C TYR A 263 9.99 14.95 -10.64
N GLU A 264 9.86 15.59 -11.81
CA GLU A 264 10.64 16.79 -12.16
C GLU A 264 10.28 17.98 -11.29
N ALA A 265 8.98 18.24 -11.05
CA ALA A 265 8.52 19.31 -10.17
C ALA A 265 8.95 19.14 -8.71
N ASN A 266 9.21 17.90 -8.27
CA ASN A 266 9.70 17.58 -6.92
C ASN A 266 11.22 17.26 -6.88
N LEU A 267 11.98 17.52 -7.95
CA LEU A 267 13.36 17.03 -8.06
C LEU A 267 14.26 17.51 -6.91
N ASP A 268 14.17 18.76 -6.49
CA ASP A 268 14.98 19.30 -5.36
C ASP A 268 14.64 18.62 -4.02
N LEU A 269 13.37 18.30 -3.79
CA LEU A 269 12.90 17.52 -2.64
C LEU A 269 13.45 16.09 -2.71
N LEU A 270 13.35 15.44 -3.87
CA LEU A 270 13.82 14.08 -4.08
C LEU A 270 15.35 13.99 -3.95
N LEU A 271 16.10 14.96 -4.46
CA LEU A 271 17.55 15.09 -4.25
C LEU A 271 17.90 15.27 -2.77
N THR A 272 17.14 16.10 -2.04
CA THR A 272 17.33 16.31 -0.60
C THR A 272 17.13 15.02 0.19
N LEU A 273 16.09 14.24 -0.13
CA LEU A 273 15.84 12.94 0.49
C LEU A 273 16.86 11.86 0.04
N SER A 274 17.39 11.99 -1.17
CA SER A 274 18.39 11.08 -1.77
C SER A 274 19.84 11.47 -1.49
N GLN A 275 20.08 12.33 -0.50
CA GLN A 275 21.43 12.77 -0.08
C GLN A 275 22.26 13.36 -1.24
N GLY A 276 21.61 14.08 -2.16
CA GLY A 276 22.22 14.67 -3.36
C GLY A 276 22.40 13.70 -4.54
N ARG A 277 22.06 12.41 -4.39
CA ARG A 277 22.12 11.43 -5.49
C ARG A 277 20.89 11.59 -6.37
N ARG A 278 21.08 11.81 -7.68
CA ARG A 278 19.99 11.80 -8.67
C ARG A 278 19.76 10.39 -9.17
N TYR A 279 18.51 9.93 -9.09
CA TYR A 279 18.04 8.71 -9.73
C TYR A 279 16.99 9.05 -10.79
N ALA A 280 16.93 8.27 -11.87
CA ALA A 280 15.82 8.34 -12.82
C ALA A 280 14.62 7.52 -12.28
N PRO A 281 13.37 7.96 -12.51
CA PRO A 281 12.19 7.20 -12.15
C PRO A 281 11.90 6.10 -13.17
N ALA A 282 11.33 4.99 -12.71
CA ALA A 282 10.70 3.97 -13.55
C ALA A 282 9.16 4.06 -13.42
N LEU A 283 8.43 3.58 -14.43
CA LEU A 283 6.97 3.46 -14.39
C LEU A 283 6.58 1.99 -14.30
N ILE A 284 5.69 1.66 -13.37
CA ILE A 284 5.11 0.31 -13.23
C ILE A 284 3.66 0.38 -13.69
N LEU A 285 3.34 -0.34 -14.77
CA LEU A 285 1.97 -0.61 -15.23
C LEU A 285 1.51 -1.91 -14.56
N GLN A 286 0.63 -1.83 -13.57
CA GLN A 286 0.15 -3.01 -12.83
C GLN A 286 -1.35 -3.21 -13.00
N LYS A 287 -1.78 -4.45 -13.30
CA LYS A 287 -3.20 -4.81 -13.38
C LYS A 287 -3.91 -4.53 -12.06
N MET A 288 -5.07 -3.88 -12.14
CA MET A 288 -5.93 -3.60 -10.98
C MET A 288 -6.67 -4.84 -10.48
N VAL A 289 -7.00 -4.81 -9.18
CA VAL A 289 -7.87 -5.76 -8.48
C VAL A 289 -9.06 -4.95 -7.94
N CYS A 290 -10.29 -5.43 -8.14
CA CYS A 290 -11.49 -4.61 -7.95
C CYS A 290 -11.97 -4.62 -6.48
N THR A 291 -11.31 -3.83 -5.65
CA THR A 291 -11.66 -3.63 -4.23
C THR A 291 -13.04 -3.01 -4.01
N VAL A 292 -13.63 -2.38 -5.03
CA VAL A 292 -14.97 -1.76 -5.02
C VAL A 292 -16.09 -2.66 -5.54
N ARG A 293 -15.80 -3.92 -5.90
CA ARG A 293 -16.76 -4.88 -6.51
C ARG A 293 -17.99 -5.19 -5.63
N GLY A 294 -17.83 -5.20 -4.31
CA GLY A 294 -18.89 -5.56 -3.36
C GLY A 294 -18.49 -5.27 -1.91
N ARG A 295 -19.31 -5.74 -0.95
CA ARG A 295 -19.10 -5.52 0.50
C ARG A 295 -17.97 -6.34 1.12
N ASP A 296 -17.55 -7.39 0.44
CA ASP A 296 -16.54 -8.36 0.90
C ASP A 296 -15.21 -8.17 0.13
N SER A 297 -15.20 -7.24 -0.83
CA SER A 297 -13.99 -6.70 -1.45
C SER A 297 -13.46 -5.56 -0.60
N SER A 298 -12.14 -5.46 -0.45
CA SER A 298 -11.50 -4.51 0.47
C SER A 298 -10.12 -4.08 -0.01
N ALA A 299 -9.66 -2.93 0.45
CA ALA A 299 -8.24 -2.59 0.47
C ALA A 299 -7.75 -2.66 1.92
N GLY A 300 -6.46 -2.93 2.13
CA GLY A 300 -5.91 -3.01 3.48
C GLY A 300 -4.38 -3.01 3.56
N VAL A 301 -3.91 -2.90 4.79
CA VAL A 301 -2.50 -2.91 5.18
C VAL A 301 -2.33 -3.89 6.33
N LEU A 302 -1.55 -4.95 6.10
CA LEU A 302 -1.21 -5.97 7.08
C LEU A 302 0.23 -5.77 7.57
N TYR A 303 0.40 -5.60 8.87
CA TYR A 303 1.68 -5.42 9.53
C TYR A 303 2.06 -6.72 10.22
N SER A 304 3.18 -7.32 9.83
CA SER A 304 3.70 -8.58 10.39
C SER A 304 3.84 -8.55 11.93
N ARG A 305 4.15 -7.38 12.50
CA ARG A 305 4.17 -7.10 13.94
C ARG A 305 3.50 -5.75 14.20
N HIS A 306 2.74 -5.58 15.28
CA HIS A 306 1.98 -4.35 15.52
C HIS A 306 2.91 -3.12 15.68
N PRO A 307 2.78 -2.06 14.86
CA PRO A 307 3.74 -0.96 14.80
C PRO A 307 3.86 -0.11 16.08
N THR A 308 2.93 -0.24 17.04
CA THR A 308 3.00 0.52 18.30
C THR A 308 3.54 -0.29 19.49
N THR A 309 3.31 -1.61 19.53
CA THR A 309 3.76 -2.49 20.64
C THR A 309 4.97 -3.35 20.31
N GLY A 310 5.16 -3.76 19.05
CA GLY A 310 6.17 -4.71 18.58
C GLY A 310 5.77 -6.19 18.67
N GLU A 311 4.49 -6.47 18.94
CA GLU A 311 3.95 -7.79 19.30
C GLU A 311 2.75 -8.17 18.41
N GLY A 312 2.37 -9.45 18.39
CA GLY A 312 1.23 -9.93 17.59
C GLY A 312 1.36 -9.61 16.10
N CYS A 313 0.24 -9.36 15.42
CA CYS A 313 0.18 -8.65 14.15
C CYS A 313 -0.98 -7.64 14.14
N HIS A 314 -0.95 -6.70 13.19
CA HIS A 314 -1.91 -5.58 13.12
C HIS A 314 -2.47 -5.43 11.71
N LEU A 315 -3.76 -5.14 11.60
CA LEU A 315 -4.50 -5.15 10.34
C LEU A 315 -5.40 -3.91 10.23
N GLU A 316 -5.15 -3.09 9.22
CA GLU A 316 -5.99 -1.94 8.85
C GLU A 316 -6.72 -2.28 7.54
N THR A 317 -8.05 -2.23 7.49
CA THR A 317 -8.84 -2.56 6.28
C THR A 317 -10.03 -1.63 6.08
N ALA A 318 -10.41 -1.39 4.82
CA ALA A 318 -11.69 -0.76 4.50
C ALA A 318 -12.38 -1.49 3.34
N ARG A 319 -13.68 -1.74 3.52
CA ARG A 319 -14.52 -2.50 2.58
C ARG A 319 -15.06 -1.59 1.49
N SER A 320 -15.05 -2.06 0.24
CA SER A 320 -15.58 -1.34 -0.92
C SER A 320 -14.99 0.07 -1.12
N VAL A 321 -13.68 0.25 -0.95
CA VAL A 321 -12.93 1.50 -1.24
C VAL A 321 -11.67 1.19 -2.05
N PHE A 322 -11.04 2.19 -2.65
CA PHE A 322 -9.71 2.06 -3.25
C PHE A 322 -8.61 2.20 -2.20
N GLY A 323 -7.42 1.66 -2.46
CA GLY A 323 -6.30 1.75 -1.50
C GLY A 323 -5.88 3.19 -1.18
N GLU A 324 -5.98 4.09 -2.16
CA GLU A 324 -5.71 5.52 -1.98
C GLU A 324 -6.66 6.19 -0.98
N ASP A 325 -7.92 5.73 -0.85
CA ASP A 325 -8.88 6.28 0.09
C ASP A 325 -8.38 6.12 1.54
N ILE A 326 -7.83 4.95 1.87
CA ILE A 326 -7.27 4.67 3.21
C ILE A 326 -5.92 5.38 3.39
N MET A 327 -5.05 5.34 2.37
CA MET A 327 -3.72 5.95 2.45
C MET A 327 -3.79 7.48 2.60
N THR A 328 -4.82 8.13 2.07
CA THR A 328 -5.08 9.58 2.19
C THR A 328 -5.93 9.97 3.41
N GLY A 329 -6.52 9.00 4.12
CA GLY A 329 -7.50 9.28 5.18
C GLY A 329 -8.85 9.78 4.67
N SER A 330 -9.18 9.52 3.41
CA SER A 330 -10.50 9.79 2.82
C SER A 330 -11.53 8.70 3.19
N ALA A 331 -11.05 7.49 3.54
CA ALA A 331 -11.82 6.45 4.21
C ALA A 331 -11.11 6.05 5.52
N GLU A 332 -11.88 5.85 6.59
CA GLU A 332 -11.39 5.38 7.88
C GLU A 332 -11.32 3.84 7.89
N PRO A 333 -10.15 3.23 8.17
CA PRO A 333 -10.03 1.78 8.25
C PRO A 333 -10.66 1.23 9.53
N ALA A 334 -11.28 0.05 9.41
CA ALA A 334 -11.43 -0.86 10.54
C ALA A 334 -10.05 -1.39 10.93
N VAL A 335 -9.74 -1.35 12.22
CA VAL A 335 -8.44 -1.75 12.79
C VAL A 335 -8.64 -2.96 13.69
N THR A 336 -7.82 -3.99 13.51
CA THR A 336 -7.82 -5.18 14.37
C THR A 336 -6.39 -5.56 14.75
N ASP A 337 -6.17 -5.79 16.04
CA ASP A 337 -4.94 -6.29 16.63
C ASP A 337 -5.13 -7.78 16.97
N PHE A 338 -4.21 -8.64 16.53
CA PHE A 338 -4.24 -10.08 16.81
C PHE A 338 -3.03 -10.47 17.65
N ALA A 339 -3.24 -11.17 18.77
CA ALA A 339 -2.16 -11.59 19.66
C ALA A 339 -1.41 -12.80 19.07
N ASP A 340 -2.17 -13.78 18.54
CA ASP A 340 -1.65 -14.78 17.62
C ASP A 340 -2.09 -14.40 16.19
N PRO A 341 -1.17 -14.15 15.25
CA PRO A 341 -1.50 -13.91 13.85
C PRO A 341 -2.41 -14.98 13.21
N THR A 342 -2.42 -16.23 13.70
CA THR A 342 -3.34 -17.25 13.15
C THR A 342 -4.82 -16.85 13.28
N GLU A 343 -5.18 -16.06 14.30
CA GLU A 343 -6.57 -15.64 14.61
C GLU A 343 -7.21 -14.82 13.47
N ILE A 344 -6.41 -14.21 12.58
CA ILE A 344 -6.88 -13.50 11.36
C ILE A 344 -7.87 -14.34 10.55
N HIS A 345 -7.77 -15.68 10.55
CA HIS A 345 -8.66 -16.53 9.78
C HIS A 345 -10.14 -16.50 10.23
N LEU A 346 -10.42 -16.01 11.44
CA LEU A 346 -11.77 -15.88 11.99
C LEU A 346 -12.48 -14.62 11.48
N GLU A 347 -11.75 -13.50 11.35
CA GLU A 347 -12.31 -12.20 10.96
C GLU A 347 -12.09 -11.87 9.47
N PHE A 348 -10.93 -12.22 8.91
CA PHE A 348 -10.53 -11.93 7.53
C PHE A 348 -10.04 -13.19 6.80
N PRO A 349 -10.93 -14.14 6.46
CA PRO A 349 -10.58 -15.39 5.76
C PRO A 349 -9.77 -15.20 4.48
N ALA A 350 -10.02 -14.11 3.73
CA ALA A 350 -9.28 -13.77 2.52
C ALA A 350 -7.77 -13.54 2.77
N VAL A 351 -7.38 -13.07 3.96
CA VAL A 351 -5.97 -12.80 4.33
C VAL A 351 -5.30 -14.05 4.94
N SER A 352 -6.08 -14.95 5.56
CA SER A 352 -5.62 -16.10 6.36
C SER A 352 -4.47 -16.92 5.75
N HIS A 353 -4.57 -17.28 4.48
CA HIS A 353 -3.59 -18.12 3.79
C HIS A 353 -2.22 -17.44 3.66
N PHE A 354 -2.20 -16.11 3.55
CA PHE A 354 -1.00 -15.30 3.40
C PHE A 354 -0.27 -15.09 4.74
N VAL A 355 -0.98 -15.05 5.87
CA VAL A 355 -0.40 -14.88 7.22
C VAL A 355 0.74 -15.90 7.48
N SER A 356 0.52 -17.16 7.08
CA SER A 356 1.52 -18.24 7.18
C SER A 356 2.87 -17.94 6.50
N ARG A 357 2.90 -16.97 5.57
CA ARG A 357 4.09 -16.56 4.82
C ARG A 357 4.82 -15.37 5.44
N LEU A 358 4.24 -14.66 6.41
CA LEU A 358 4.85 -13.48 7.04
C LEU A 358 6.26 -13.77 7.60
N PRO A 359 6.53 -14.87 8.35
CA PRO A 359 7.88 -15.13 8.86
C PRO A 359 8.91 -15.41 7.74
N GLY A 360 8.46 -15.83 6.56
CA GLY A 360 9.31 -15.95 5.37
C GLY A 360 9.73 -14.58 4.83
N LEU A 361 8.77 -13.64 4.76
CA LEU A 361 9.03 -12.26 4.37
C LEU A 361 9.93 -11.53 5.40
N GLU A 362 9.68 -11.70 6.71
CA GLU A 362 10.51 -11.09 7.75
C GLU A 362 11.97 -11.52 7.65
N ARG A 363 12.23 -12.82 7.48
CA ARG A 363 13.59 -13.35 7.23
C ARG A 363 14.20 -12.82 5.94
N ARG A 364 13.40 -12.69 4.87
CA ARG A 364 13.90 -12.29 3.55
C ARG A 364 14.25 -10.79 3.46
N PHE A 365 13.45 -9.92 4.09
CA PHE A 365 13.71 -8.48 4.24
C PHE A 365 14.67 -8.16 5.40
N ALA A 366 14.91 -9.13 6.27
CA ALA A 366 15.63 -9.00 7.53
C ALA A 366 15.10 -7.81 8.38
N SER A 367 13.78 -7.69 8.47
CA SER A 367 13.04 -6.70 9.26
C SER A 367 11.58 -7.13 9.42
N PRO A 368 10.82 -6.54 10.36
CA PRO A 368 9.36 -6.54 10.26
C PRO A 368 8.92 -5.92 8.92
N VAL A 369 7.86 -6.47 8.34
CA VAL A 369 7.29 -6.06 7.05
C VAL A 369 5.84 -5.60 7.14
N THR A 370 5.51 -4.62 6.29
CA THR A 370 4.16 -4.09 6.08
C THR A 370 3.73 -4.38 4.64
N VAL A 371 2.55 -4.96 4.49
CA VAL A 371 2.00 -5.51 3.26
C VAL A 371 0.77 -4.71 2.86
N GLU A 372 0.85 -3.96 1.76
CA GLU A 372 -0.32 -3.31 1.15
C GLU A 372 -1.02 -4.34 0.25
N PHE A 373 -2.32 -4.56 0.45
CA PHE A 373 -3.07 -5.60 -0.25
C PHE A 373 -4.47 -5.16 -0.70
N ALA A 374 -5.03 -5.94 -1.62
CA ALA A 374 -6.41 -5.85 -2.07
C ALA A 374 -7.10 -7.22 -1.96
N THR A 375 -8.41 -7.22 -1.70
CA THR A 375 -9.30 -8.37 -1.91
C THR A 375 -10.39 -8.03 -2.93
N GLU A 376 -10.61 -8.94 -3.88
CA GLU A 376 -11.77 -8.92 -4.78
C GLU A 376 -12.61 -10.18 -4.56
N ALA A 377 -13.85 -10.00 -4.11
CA ALA A 377 -14.78 -11.08 -3.81
C ALA A 377 -15.65 -11.40 -5.03
N ALA A 378 -15.37 -12.52 -5.69
CA ALA A 378 -16.00 -12.92 -6.94
C ALA A 378 -16.75 -14.26 -6.81
N SER A 379 -18.05 -14.20 -6.55
CA SER A 379 -19.01 -15.32 -6.69
C SER A 379 -18.57 -16.65 -6.04
N GLY A 380 -17.97 -16.59 -4.86
CA GLY A 380 -17.52 -17.77 -4.09
C GLY A 380 -16.00 -17.99 -4.07
N GLN A 381 -15.21 -17.10 -4.68
CA GLN A 381 -13.76 -17.03 -4.51
C GLN A 381 -13.32 -15.61 -4.16
N ASP A 382 -12.50 -15.48 -3.12
CA ASP A 382 -11.87 -14.22 -2.75
C ASP A 382 -10.43 -14.21 -3.30
N LEU A 383 -10.16 -13.34 -4.27
CA LEU A 383 -8.81 -13.07 -4.73
C LEU A 383 -8.12 -12.15 -3.72
N PHE A 384 -7.07 -12.62 -3.05
CA PHE A 384 -6.12 -11.78 -2.33
C PHE A 384 -4.98 -11.40 -3.26
N ALA A 385 -4.55 -10.14 -3.19
CA ALA A 385 -3.49 -9.59 -4.03
C ALA A 385 -2.51 -8.74 -3.21
N LEU A 386 -1.22 -9.11 -3.23
CA LEU A 386 -0.15 -8.29 -2.69
C LEU A 386 0.15 -7.15 -3.67
N LEU A 387 -0.07 -5.92 -3.24
CA LEU A 387 0.13 -4.71 -4.05
C LEU A 387 1.46 -4.01 -3.77
N GLN A 388 1.98 -4.10 -2.53
CA GLN A 388 3.30 -3.61 -2.16
C GLN A 388 3.81 -4.31 -0.90
N LEU A 389 5.14 -4.34 -0.74
CA LEU A 389 5.82 -4.79 0.47
C LEU A 389 6.83 -3.73 0.89
N ASN A 390 6.77 -3.30 2.14
CA ASN A 390 7.67 -2.31 2.75
C ASN A 390 8.29 -2.88 4.03
N ARG A 391 9.41 -2.31 4.50
CA ARG A 391 9.78 -2.41 5.92
C ARG A 391 8.69 -1.69 6.74
N THR A 392 8.35 -2.23 7.91
CA THR A 392 7.47 -1.52 8.87
C THR A 392 8.23 -0.38 9.56
N GLU A 393 7.68 0.83 9.48
CA GLU A 393 8.04 1.93 10.39
C GLU A 393 7.32 1.71 11.74
N MET A 394 7.93 2.12 12.85
CA MET A 394 7.50 1.67 14.19
C MET A 394 7.69 2.73 15.28
N SER A 395 6.95 2.59 16.38
CA SER A 395 7.29 3.26 17.64
C SER A 395 8.63 2.78 18.19
N GLY A 396 9.29 3.56 19.06
CA GLY A 396 10.55 3.15 19.67
C GLY A 396 10.46 1.81 20.42
N ARG A 397 9.39 1.62 21.21
CA ARG A 397 9.07 0.34 21.88
C ARG A 397 8.93 -0.80 20.86
N ALA A 398 8.17 -0.57 19.79
CA ALA A 398 7.88 -1.61 18.81
C ALA A 398 9.11 -2.03 18.02
N ALA A 399 9.92 -1.07 17.57
CA ALA A 399 11.19 -1.33 16.89
C ALA A 399 12.15 -2.13 17.78
N TYR A 400 12.23 -1.79 19.07
CA TYR A 400 13.06 -2.50 20.03
C TYR A 400 12.57 -3.95 20.25
N ILE A 401 11.31 -4.14 20.62
CA ILE A 401 10.75 -5.47 20.95
C ILE A 401 10.75 -6.40 19.72
N SER A 402 10.39 -5.88 18.53
CA SER A 402 10.38 -6.69 17.30
C SER A 402 11.77 -7.09 16.83
N SER A 403 12.76 -6.18 16.90
CA SER A 403 14.13 -6.45 16.45
C SER A 403 14.87 -7.40 17.39
N VAL A 404 14.64 -7.29 18.71
CA VAL A 404 15.14 -8.25 19.69
C VAL A 404 14.53 -9.63 19.45
N ARG A 405 13.20 -9.73 19.31
CA ARG A 405 12.54 -11.02 19.03
C ARG A 405 13.02 -11.64 17.73
N LEU A 406 13.12 -10.89 16.63
CA LEU A 406 13.66 -11.41 15.36
C LEU A 406 15.10 -11.93 15.47
N TYR A 407 15.90 -11.41 16.40
CA TYR A 407 17.24 -11.93 16.70
C TYR A 407 17.18 -13.19 17.58
N GLU A 408 16.35 -13.20 18.63
CA GLU A 408 16.13 -14.38 19.50
C GLU A 408 15.50 -15.56 18.72
N ASP A 409 14.59 -15.28 17.77
CA ASP A 409 13.96 -16.22 16.82
C ASP A 409 14.97 -16.76 15.77
N GLY A 410 16.21 -16.25 15.74
CA GLY A 410 17.22 -16.56 14.72
C GLY A 410 16.88 -16.05 13.30
N ALA A 411 15.87 -15.19 13.16
CA ALA A 411 15.38 -14.70 11.88
C ALA A 411 16.26 -13.60 11.27
N ILE A 412 16.98 -12.82 12.10
CA ILE A 412 17.95 -11.80 11.68
C ILE A 412 19.25 -11.86 12.53
N PRO A 413 20.43 -11.50 11.98
CA PRO A 413 21.67 -11.43 12.77
C PRO A 413 21.70 -10.21 13.71
N ARG A 414 22.46 -10.30 14.81
CA ARG A 414 22.63 -9.23 15.83
C ARG A 414 22.92 -7.85 15.22
N ALA A 415 23.81 -7.79 14.23
CA ALA A 415 24.16 -6.54 13.54
C ALA A 415 22.93 -5.89 12.88
N ARG A 416 22.06 -6.68 12.25
CA ARG A 416 20.82 -6.20 11.64
C ARG A 416 19.82 -5.75 12.69
N ALA A 417 19.69 -6.47 13.80
CA ALA A 417 18.82 -6.06 14.91
C ALA A 417 19.23 -4.70 15.49
N LEU A 418 20.53 -4.38 15.52
CA LEU A 418 21.02 -3.03 15.85
C LEU A 418 20.64 -1.98 14.78
N GLU A 419 20.84 -2.25 13.49
CA GLU A 419 20.46 -1.35 12.37
C GLU A 419 18.97 -1.00 12.34
N LEU A 420 18.10 -1.89 12.81
CA LEU A 420 16.66 -1.62 12.88
C LEU A 420 16.31 -0.58 13.96
N ILE A 421 17.08 -0.51 15.06
CA ILE A 421 16.84 0.37 16.21
C ILE A 421 17.57 1.71 16.02
N GLN A 422 17.00 2.55 15.17
CA GLN A 422 17.46 3.91 14.87
C GLN A 422 17.50 4.85 16.11
N PRO A 423 18.28 5.95 16.08
CA PRO A 423 18.37 6.91 17.19
C PRO A 423 17.04 7.56 17.63
N CYS A 424 16.08 7.68 16.71
CA CYS A 424 14.72 8.16 17.02
C CYS A 424 13.96 7.18 17.94
N HIS A 425 14.20 5.89 17.84
CA HIS A 425 13.58 4.86 18.68
C HIS A 425 14.13 4.92 20.12
N THR A 426 15.46 5.00 20.27
CA THR A 426 16.11 5.16 21.58
C THR A 426 15.66 6.45 22.27
N ARG A 427 15.55 7.56 21.51
CA ARG A 427 15.04 8.83 22.05
C ARG A 427 13.60 8.69 22.57
N GLN A 428 12.68 8.09 21.81
CA GLN A 428 11.30 7.86 22.27
C GLN A 428 11.20 7.05 23.58
N ILE A 429 12.18 6.20 23.88
CA ILE A 429 12.25 5.38 25.11
C ILE A 429 12.91 6.16 26.27
N GLU A 430 13.93 6.98 25.99
CA GLU A 430 14.69 7.77 26.96
C GLU A 430 14.16 9.20 27.19
N ASP A 431 13.15 9.65 26.42
CA ASP A 431 12.50 10.97 26.56
C ASP A 431 11.69 11.09 27.87
N ASP A 432 11.69 12.29 28.45
CA ASP A 432 10.96 12.59 29.68
C ASP A 432 9.45 12.32 29.56
N ALA A 433 8.88 11.74 30.61
CA ALA A 433 7.44 11.56 30.74
C ALA A 433 6.76 12.85 31.24
N ILE A 434 5.55 13.12 30.77
CA ILE A 434 4.75 14.24 31.27
C ILE A 434 4.41 14.04 32.75
N ASP A 435 4.50 15.11 33.55
CA ASP A 435 4.19 15.07 34.99
C ASP A 435 2.67 14.90 35.19
N PRO A 436 2.16 13.82 35.83
CA PRO A 436 0.73 13.58 35.98
C PRO A 436 -0.01 14.69 36.73
N ASP A 437 0.65 15.31 37.72
CA ASP A 437 0.11 16.43 38.49
C ASP A 437 0.07 17.71 37.67
N SER A 438 0.99 17.85 36.71
CA SER A 438 0.92 18.92 35.72
C SER A 438 -0.17 18.71 34.67
N VAL A 439 -0.49 17.46 34.28
CA VAL A 439 -1.62 17.19 33.36
C VAL A 439 -2.95 17.57 34.02
N ARG A 440 -3.12 17.24 35.31
CA ARG A 440 -4.30 17.61 36.12
C ARG A 440 -4.56 19.11 36.18
N SER A 441 -3.52 19.95 36.06
CA SER A 441 -3.63 21.42 36.12
C SER A 441 -3.76 22.12 34.77
N LEU A 442 -3.67 21.41 33.64
CA LEU A 442 -3.77 22.01 32.30
C LEU A 442 -5.20 21.93 31.76
N GLU A 443 -5.61 22.95 31.02
CA GLU A 443 -6.93 23.01 30.42
C GLU A 443 -6.95 22.25 29.08
N SER A 444 -7.80 21.22 28.97
CA SER A 444 -8.02 20.50 27.72
C SER A 444 -8.64 21.40 26.66
N PHE A 445 -8.07 21.39 25.45
CA PHE A 445 -8.60 22.08 24.27
C PHE A 445 -9.55 21.17 23.48
N CYS A 446 -9.10 19.97 23.12
CA CYS A 446 -9.82 18.95 22.36
C CYS A 446 -9.15 17.57 22.50
N GLY A 447 -9.85 16.51 22.12
CA GLY A 447 -9.26 15.20 21.86
C GLY A 447 -8.47 15.11 20.55
N GLY A 448 -8.21 13.89 20.09
CA GLY A 448 -7.61 13.56 18.79
C GLY A 448 -6.93 12.19 18.80
N VAL A 449 -6.50 11.71 17.63
CA VAL A 449 -5.83 10.40 17.46
C VAL A 449 -4.30 10.57 17.57
N PRO A 450 -3.63 10.06 18.61
CA PRO A 450 -2.17 10.18 18.73
C PRO A 450 -1.46 9.09 17.91
N VAL A 451 -0.39 9.48 17.20
CA VAL A 451 0.44 8.51 16.45
C VAL A 451 1.38 7.71 17.35
N LEU A 452 2.19 8.40 18.18
CA LEU A 452 3.13 7.73 19.06
C LEU A 452 2.48 7.37 20.41
N PRO A 453 2.66 6.14 20.92
CA PRO A 453 2.11 5.72 22.20
C PRO A 453 2.92 6.30 23.37
N ARG A 454 2.24 6.93 24.33
CA ARG A 454 2.77 7.48 25.60
C ARG A 454 3.86 8.56 25.51
N ALA A 455 4.36 8.90 24.32
CA ALA A 455 5.15 10.12 24.10
C ALA A 455 4.32 11.39 24.38
N SER A 456 4.96 12.50 24.74
CA SER A 456 4.29 13.77 25.04
C SER A 456 5.21 14.94 24.72
N VAL A 457 4.69 16.00 24.11
CA VAL A 457 5.51 17.13 23.65
C VAL A 457 4.84 18.45 24.02
N ARG A 458 5.62 19.39 24.57
CA ARG A 458 5.23 20.79 24.77
C ARG A 458 5.94 21.70 23.75
N GLY A 459 5.21 22.64 23.18
CA GLY A 459 5.72 23.58 22.19
C GLY A 459 4.79 24.77 22.00
N ARG A 460 5.17 25.71 21.14
CA ARG A 460 4.28 26.75 20.63
C ARG A 460 3.60 26.26 19.35
N ILE A 461 2.31 26.55 19.17
CA ILE A 461 1.57 26.15 17.96
C ILE A 461 1.77 27.14 16.80
N PHE A 462 2.00 26.64 15.59
CA PHE A 462 2.17 27.44 14.37
C PHE A 462 1.42 26.83 13.19
N PHE A 463 0.96 27.66 12.26
CA PHE A 463 0.06 27.27 11.15
C PHE A 463 0.69 27.47 9.76
N SER A 464 1.83 28.16 9.68
CA SER A 464 2.64 28.27 8.46
C SER A 464 4.01 27.60 8.61
N ALA A 465 4.50 26.97 7.54
CA ALA A 465 5.83 26.37 7.52
C ALA A 465 6.95 27.43 7.65
N GLU A 466 6.68 28.68 7.26
CA GLU A 466 7.58 29.81 7.43
C GLU A 466 7.73 30.18 8.92
N ALA A 467 6.63 30.48 9.62
CA ALA A 467 6.68 30.81 11.05
C ALA A 467 7.22 29.64 11.91
N ALA A 468 6.88 28.40 11.56
CA ALA A 468 7.42 27.20 12.19
C ALA A 468 8.96 27.10 12.06
N ARG A 469 9.52 27.46 10.90
CA ARG A 469 10.99 27.47 10.66
C ARG A 469 11.67 28.66 11.31
N GLU A 470 11.04 29.84 11.30
CA GLU A 470 11.56 31.03 11.96
C GLU A 470 11.64 30.78 13.49
N ALA A 471 10.58 30.24 14.09
CA ALA A 471 10.56 29.81 15.49
C ALA A 471 11.65 28.77 15.81
N LYS A 472 11.83 27.76 14.94
CA LYS A 472 12.93 26.79 15.07
C LYS A 472 14.31 27.44 15.01
N SER A 473 14.51 28.47 14.19
CA SER A 473 15.78 29.21 14.11
C SER A 473 16.11 29.98 15.40
N ARG A 474 15.09 30.39 16.16
CA ARG A 474 15.22 31.01 17.50
C ARG A 474 15.38 29.98 18.63
N GLY A 475 15.27 28.69 18.34
CA GLY A 475 15.31 27.60 19.33
C GLY A 475 13.98 27.34 20.06
N ASP A 476 12.85 27.88 19.57
CA ASP A 476 11.52 27.52 20.10
C ASP A 476 11.24 26.01 19.88
N ARG A 477 10.54 25.38 20.83
CA ARG A 477 9.86 24.10 20.58
C ARG A 477 8.60 24.37 19.77
N VAL A 478 8.43 23.69 18.65
CA VAL A 478 7.40 23.98 17.63
C VAL A 478 6.47 22.79 17.44
N CYS A 479 5.18 23.08 17.58
CA CYS A 479 4.06 22.23 17.23
C CYS A 479 3.42 22.77 15.94
N PHE A 480 3.61 22.10 14.81
CA PHE A 480 3.12 22.60 13.51
C PHE A 480 1.75 22.01 13.18
N CYS A 481 0.79 22.88 12.87
CA CYS A 481 -0.61 22.55 12.65
C CYS A 481 -0.99 22.77 11.18
N LYS A 482 -1.71 21.82 10.57
CA LYS A 482 -2.26 21.94 9.22
C LYS A 482 -3.66 21.34 9.12
N GLN A 483 -4.43 21.80 8.13
CA GLN A 483 -5.70 21.17 7.74
C GLN A 483 -5.52 19.67 7.46
N ARG A 484 -4.58 19.33 6.57
CA ARG A 484 -4.05 17.97 6.36
C ARG A 484 -2.56 18.10 6.03
N PHE A 485 -1.78 17.06 6.36
CA PHE A 485 -0.43 16.91 5.85
C PHE A 485 -0.45 16.21 4.49
N ILE A 486 0.50 16.59 3.63
CA ILE A 486 0.75 15.97 2.33
C ILE A 486 2.21 15.48 2.28
N PRO A 487 2.57 14.50 1.43
CA PRO A 487 3.90 13.88 1.47
C PRO A 487 5.09 14.85 1.28
N THR A 488 4.90 15.98 0.60
CA THR A 488 5.92 17.03 0.46
C THR A 488 6.21 17.79 1.78
N ASP A 489 5.31 17.76 2.76
CA ASP A 489 5.54 18.30 4.11
C ASP A 489 6.63 17.54 4.88
N THR A 490 7.08 16.37 4.41
CA THR A 490 8.14 15.56 5.05
C THR A 490 9.38 16.38 5.42
N VAL A 491 9.70 17.42 4.64
CA VAL A 491 10.81 18.35 4.94
C VAL A 491 10.57 19.18 6.19
N ILE A 492 9.37 19.73 6.40
CA ILE A 492 9.03 20.52 7.59
C ILE A 492 8.72 19.62 8.79
N MET A 493 8.10 18.45 8.57
CA MET A 493 7.91 17.43 9.61
C MET A 493 9.25 17.10 10.30
N ARG A 494 10.31 16.82 9.53
CA ARG A 494 11.68 16.54 10.03
C ARG A 494 12.33 17.67 10.85
N GLN A 495 11.76 18.87 10.90
CA GLN A 495 12.31 20.03 11.61
C GLN A 495 11.56 20.38 12.91
N VAL A 496 10.28 19.99 13.04
CA VAL A 496 9.42 20.35 14.17
C VAL A 496 9.47 19.33 15.31
N ASP A 497 8.93 19.65 16.49
CA ASP A 497 8.90 18.72 17.64
C ASP A 497 7.57 17.94 17.72
N ALA A 498 6.50 18.54 17.20
CA ALA A 498 5.16 17.97 17.21
C ALA A 498 4.35 18.40 15.98
N LEU A 499 3.32 17.62 15.65
CA LEU A 499 2.41 17.84 14.54
C LEU A 499 0.94 17.78 15.01
N VAL A 500 0.09 18.63 14.45
CA VAL A 500 -1.36 18.61 14.64
C VAL A 500 -2.06 18.62 13.29
N SER A 501 -2.95 17.65 13.03
CA SER A 501 -3.76 17.57 11.81
C SER A 501 -5.23 17.72 12.17
N LEU A 502 -5.94 18.62 11.49
CA LEU A 502 -7.40 18.72 11.63
C LEU A 502 -8.08 17.50 11.01
N GLY A 503 -7.76 17.19 9.75
CA GLY A 503 -8.36 16.07 9.03
C GLY A 503 -7.87 14.69 9.46
N PRO A 504 -8.50 13.63 8.91
CA PRO A 504 -8.41 12.26 9.43
C PRO A 504 -7.01 11.64 9.49
N ALA A 505 -6.90 10.58 10.28
CA ALA A 505 -5.66 9.83 10.50
C ALA A 505 -5.21 9.03 9.27
N ALA A 506 -4.63 9.70 8.27
CA ALA A 506 -4.11 9.08 7.05
C ALA A 506 -2.88 8.18 7.33
N ILE A 507 -2.88 6.95 6.79
CA ILE A 507 -1.82 5.94 7.03
C ILE A 507 -0.42 6.47 6.67
N HIS A 508 -0.28 7.27 5.60
CA HIS A 508 1.03 7.82 5.22
C HIS A 508 1.59 8.79 6.29
N VAL A 509 0.74 9.59 6.93
CA VAL A 509 1.15 10.50 8.01
C VAL A 509 1.52 9.70 9.26
N ASN A 510 0.72 8.68 9.60
CA ASN A 510 1.00 7.76 10.71
C ASN A 510 2.39 7.10 10.54
N THR A 511 2.62 6.48 9.37
CA THR A 511 3.88 5.80 9.00
C THR A 511 5.09 6.74 9.08
N ILE A 512 4.99 7.95 8.50
CA ILE A 512 6.09 8.93 8.51
C ILE A 512 6.38 9.43 9.93
N CYS A 513 5.36 9.68 10.75
CA CYS A 513 5.55 10.16 12.11
C CYS A 513 6.14 9.08 13.04
N GLN A 514 5.81 7.80 12.82
CA GLN A 514 6.43 6.67 13.50
C GLN A 514 7.93 6.57 13.20
N GLY A 515 8.31 6.43 11.93
CA GLY A 515 9.72 6.28 11.52
C GLY A 515 10.60 7.51 11.85
N LEU A 516 10.03 8.72 11.81
CA LEU A 516 10.75 9.93 12.26
C LEU A 516 10.77 10.12 13.78
N GLY A 517 9.95 9.39 14.54
CA GLY A 517 9.79 9.56 15.99
C GLY A 517 9.20 10.92 16.39
N ILE A 518 8.26 11.45 15.62
CA ILE A 518 7.60 12.74 15.89
C ILE A 518 6.21 12.49 16.49
N GLN A 519 5.89 13.15 17.60
CA GLN A 519 4.53 13.10 18.15
C GLN A 519 3.56 13.87 17.24
N ALA A 520 2.57 13.17 16.68
CA ALA A 520 1.42 13.78 16.04
C ALA A 520 0.14 13.57 16.87
N LEU A 521 -0.81 14.50 16.74
CA LEU A 521 -2.23 14.34 17.11
C LEU A 521 -3.08 14.68 15.88
N LEU A 522 -3.89 13.75 15.41
CA LEU A 522 -4.63 13.81 14.16
C LEU A 522 -6.15 13.84 14.41
N ASP A 523 -6.94 14.10 13.36
CA ASP A 523 -8.40 13.92 13.36
C ASP A 523 -9.15 14.84 14.36
N LEU A 524 -8.65 16.07 14.55
CA LEU A 524 -9.29 17.07 15.42
C LEU A 524 -10.64 17.58 14.87
N GLU A 525 -10.97 17.36 13.59
CA GLU A 525 -12.28 17.70 13.02
C GLU A 525 -13.42 16.90 13.68
N LYS A 526 -13.17 15.65 14.11
CA LYS A 526 -14.16 14.85 14.88
C LYS A 526 -14.51 15.47 16.24
N GLU A 527 -13.61 16.25 16.81
CA GLU A 527 -13.81 17.01 18.06
C GLU A 527 -14.43 18.40 17.80
N GLY A 528 -14.87 18.67 16.57
CA GLY A 528 -15.45 19.94 16.15
C GLY A 528 -14.45 21.11 16.18
N VAL A 529 -13.17 20.83 15.94
CA VAL A 529 -12.13 21.86 15.83
C VAL A 529 -11.97 22.30 14.38
N VAL A 530 -11.90 23.60 14.15
CA VAL A 530 -11.67 24.23 12.84
C VAL A 530 -10.49 25.20 12.89
N LEU A 531 -9.90 25.51 11.74
CA LEU A 531 -8.98 26.64 11.59
C LEU A 531 -9.74 27.96 11.77
N SER A 532 -9.08 28.98 12.32
CA SER A 532 -9.60 30.35 12.34
C SER A 532 -9.73 30.94 10.93
N PRO A 533 -10.61 31.94 10.69
CA PRO A 533 -10.82 32.51 9.35
C PRO A 533 -9.59 33.18 8.71
N ASP A 534 -8.58 33.52 9.49
CA ASP A 534 -7.29 34.06 9.05
C ASP A 534 -6.19 32.99 8.88
N GLY A 535 -6.49 31.73 9.22
CA GLY A 535 -5.56 30.60 9.17
C GLY A 535 -4.47 30.60 10.23
N ARG A 536 -4.56 31.43 11.29
CA ARG A 536 -3.52 31.61 12.33
C ARG A 536 -3.96 31.17 13.72
N GLY A 537 -4.85 30.18 13.80
CA GLY A 537 -5.38 29.67 15.05
C GLY A 537 -6.30 28.47 14.86
N LEU A 538 -6.67 27.85 15.97
CA LEU A 538 -7.77 26.87 16.06
C LEU A 538 -8.94 27.48 16.81
N VAL A 539 -10.16 27.05 16.48
CA VAL A 539 -11.37 27.26 17.28
C VAL A 539 -12.02 25.90 17.52
N ASN A 540 -12.28 25.54 18.79
CA ASN A 540 -12.93 24.28 19.13
C ASN A 540 -14.46 24.40 19.18
N ALA A 541 -15.16 23.26 19.32
CA ALA A 541 -16.62 23.19 19.43
C ALA A 541 -17.23 24.00 20.59
N ARG A 542 -16.43 24.42 21.57
CA ARG A 542 -16.83 25.29 22.70
C ARG A 542 -16.63 26.78 22.41
N GLY A 543 -16.28 27.15 21.17
CA GLY A 543 -16.00 28.52 20.74
C GLY A 543 -14.66 29.08 21.25
N ARG A 544 -13.81 28.26 21.89
CA ARG A 544 -12.52 28.71 22.41
C ARG A 544 -11.50 28.80 21.28
N ALA A 545 -10.93 29.99 21.09
CA ALA A 545 -9.80 30.22 20.19
C ALA A 545 -8.46 29.85 20.83
N LEU A 546 -7.51 29.41 19.99
CA LEU A 546 -6.11 29.12 20.32
C LEU A 546 -5.23 29.74 19.21
N PRO A 547 -4.55 30.87 19.48
CA PRO A 547 -3.81 31.61 18.45
C PRO A 547 -2.41 31.06 18.17
N GLU A 548 -1.83 31.44 17.02
CA GLU A 548 -0.43 31.20 16.67
C GLU A 548 0.54 31.73 17.74
N GLY A 549 1.57 30.95 18.03
CA GLY A 549 2.58 31.22 19.05
C GLY A 549 2.19 30.81 20.48
N GLU A 550 0.93 30.45 20.74
CA GLU A 550 0.49 30.02 22.07
C GLU A 550 1.08 28.66 22.47
N TRP A 551 1.33 28.45 23.76
CA TRP A 551 1.85 27.20 24.28
C TRP A 551 0.79 26.11 24.31
N VAL A 552 1.16 24.95 23.79
CA VAL A 552 0.38 23.72 23.81
C VAL A 552 1.20 22.57 24.37
N THR A 553 0.50 21.56 24.89
CA THR A 553 1.08 20.26 25.20
C THR A 553 0.23 19.14 24.59
N ILE A 554 0.82 18.32 23.71
CA ILE A 554 0.21 17.09 23.21
C ILE A 554 0.47 15.97 24.23
N CYS A 555 -0.58 15.25 24.59
CA CYS A 555 -0.58 14.24 25.65
C CYS A 555 -1.22 12.94 25.14
N SER A 556 -0.42 12.05 24.55
CA SER A 556 -0.91 10.86 23.82
C SER A 556 -1.70 9.88 24.70
N TRP A 557 -1.27 9.62 25.94
CA TRP A 557 -1.98 8.72 26.87
C TRP A 557 -3.36 9.24 27.28
N ARG A 558 -3.58 10.56 27.18
CA ARG A 558 -4.88 11.21 27.34
C ARG A 558 -5.59 11.51 26.02
N ARG A 559 -4.98 11.19 24.87
CA ARG A 559 -5.49 11.48 23.52
C ARG A 559 -5.94 12.96 23.37
N THR A 560 -5.24 13.89 24.01
CA THR A 560 -5.70 15.28 24.22
C THR A 560 -4.64 16.31 23.86
N LEU A 561 -5.08 17.42 23.25
CA LEU A 561 -4.33 18.68 23.15
C LEU A 561 -4.68 19.56 24.35
N PHE A 562 -3.67 19.94 25.14
CA PHE A 562 -3.81 20.86 26.27
C PHE A 562 -3.27 22.25 25.93
N VAL A 563 -3.91 23.30 26.44
CA VAL A 563 -3.35 24.67 26.42
C VAL A 563 -2.44 24.86 27.62
N GLY A 564 -1.28 25.47 27.40
CA GLY A 564 -0.25 25.71 28.41
C GLY A 564 0.91 24.70 28.38
N ARG A 565 1.80 24.83 29.38
CA ARG A 565 3.12 24.19 29.41
C ARG A 565 3.17 23.13 30.52
N ALA A 566 3.14 21.85 30.16
CA ALA A 566 3.33 20.80 31.17
C ALA A 566 4.75 20.83 31.77
N ARG A 567 4.85 20.41 33.04
CA ARG A 567 6.08 19.90 33.65
C ARG A 567 6.32 18.45 33.19
N PHE A 568 7.57 18.03 33.29
CA PHE A 568 8.07 16.73 32.82
C PHE A 568 8.95 16.11 33.92
N ARG A 569 9.00 14.78 33.98
CA ARG A 569 9.81 13.97 34.92
C ARG A 569 10.63 12.95 34.11
N PRO A 570 11.79 12.48 34.60
CA PRO A 570 12.64 11.50 33.91
C PRO A 570 11.88 10.28 33.36
N ALA A 571 12.29 9.82 32.17
CA ALA A 571 11.66 8.74 31.41
C ALA A 571 11.27 7.51 32.26
N ARG A 572 10.06 6.97 32.04
CA ARG A 572 9.52 5.86 32.86
C ARG A 572 10.40 4.62 32.83
N LEU A 573 11.04 4.27 31.71
CA LEU A 573 11.97 3.13 31.68
C LEU A 573 13.26 3.41 32.45
N LEU A 574 13.87 4.60 32.29
CA LEU A 574 15.07 4.98 33.04
C LEU A 574 14.82 5.11 34.54
N ARG A 575 13.58 5.35 34.96
CA ARG A 575 13.14 5.28 36.36
C ARG A 575 13.00 3.83 36.82
N TYR A 576 12.27 3.00 36.06
CA TYR A 576 12.08 1.57 36.34
C TYR A 576 13.40 0.79 36.46
N LEU A 577 14.37 1.04 35.57
CA LEU A 577 15.71 0.44 35.59
C LEU A 577 16.56 0.85 36.81
N ARG A 578 16.22 1.95 37.50
CA ARG A 578 16.86 2.38 38.75
C ARG A 578 16.15 1.86 40.02
N GLY A 579 15.05 1.13 39.86
CA GLY A 579 14.19 0.72 40.97
C GLY A 579 13.29 1.82 41.52
N ASP A 580 13.17 2.97 40.84
CA ASP A 580 12.20 4.01 41.22
C ASP A 580 10.76 3.43 41.18
N PRO A 581 9.84 3.87 42.05
CA PRO A 581 8.42 3.55 41.91
C PRO A 581 7.85 4.17 40.64
N VAL A 582 7.45 3.32 39.69
CA VAL A 582 6.79 3.69 38.43
C VAL A 582 5.44 2.99 38.38
N GLU A 583 4.37 3.77 38.28
CA GLU A 583 3.03 3.25 37.97
C GLU A 583 3.05 2.60 36.58
N LEU A 584 2.69 1.31 36.51
CA LEU A 584 2.59 0.51 35.29
C LEU A 584 1.24 -0.21 35.28
N GLU A 585 0.47 -0.05 34.20
CA GLU A 585 -0.74 -0.85 33.98
C GLU A 585 -0.37 -2.32 33.72
N GLU A 586 -1.28 -3.27 33.97
CA GLU A 586 -0.99 -4.70 33.74
C GLU A 586 -0.55 -5.00 32.29
N VAL A 587 -1.12 -4.29 31.31
CA VAL A 587 -0.75 -4.38 29.89
C VAL A 587 0.63 -3.78 29.55
N GLU A 588 1.22 -2.98 30.46
CA GLU A 588 2.58 -2.45 30.29
C GLU A 588 3.64 -3.33 30.94
N LYS A 589 3.30 -4.05 32.02
CA LYS A 589 4.28 -4.85 32.78
C LYS A 589 5.03 -5.89 31.93
N PRO A 590 4.41 -6.64 30.98
CA PRO A 590 5.13 -7.54 30.09
C PRO A 590 6.18 -6.83 29.24
N ALA A 591 5.85 -5.67 28.70
CA ALA A 591 6.74 -4.91 27.83
C ALA A 591 7.83 -4.14 28.59
N PHE A 592 7.54 -3.59 29.77
CA PHE A 592 8.56 -3.03 30.65
C PHE A 592 9.54 -4.12 31.12
N LYS A 593 9.04 -5.32 31.45
CA LYS A 593 9.88 -6.50 31.72
C LYS A 593 10.70 -6.90 30.49
N ALA A 594 10.11 -6.94 29.29
CA ALA A 594 10.83 -7.32 28.06
C ALA A 594 11.94 -6.31 27.70
N MET A 595 11.63 -5.01 27.71
CA MET A 595 12.61 -3.95 27.49
C MET A 595 13.74 -3.99 28.54
N ALA A 596 13.40 -4.15 29.82
CA ALA A 596 14.39 -4.25 30.89
C ALA A 596 15.24 -5.53 30.80
N HIS A 597 14.63 -6.69 30.56
CA HIS A 597 15.32 -7.98 30.40
C HIS A 597 16.33 -7.96 29.25
N ALA A 598 15.94 -7.41 28.10
CA ALA A 598 16.85 -7.18 26.98
C ALA A 598 17.92 -6.10 27.28
N SER A 599 17.68 -5.22 28.27
CA SER A 599 18.67 -4.25 28.74
C SER A 599 19.65 -4.81 29.78
N THR A 600 19.37 -5.95 30.42
CA THR A 600 20.11 -6.44 31.61
C THR A 600 20.66 -7.87 31.51
N ARG A 601 20.43 -8.62 30.43
CA ARG A 601 21.10 -9.92 30.20
C ARG A 601 22.54 -9.77 29.73
N GLU A 602 23.43 -9.42 30.65
CA GLU A 602 24.82 -9.07 30.35
C GLU A 602 25.79 -10.28 30.25
N GLU A 603 25.72 -11.26 31.17
CA GLU A 603 26.94 -12.02 31.53
C GLU A 603 27.12 -13.45 30.96
N THR A 604 26.12 -14.08 30.32
CA THR A 604 26.21 -15.54 30.00
C THR A 604 26.06 -15.95 28.53
N SER A 605 25.43 -15.15 27.66
CA SER A 605 24.95 -15.66 26.35
C SER A 605 24.98 -14.66 25.18
N GLY A 606 25.95 -13.73 25.12
CA GLY A 606 26.17 -12.90 23.91
C GLY A 606 25.00 -11.99 23.50
N GLY A 607 24.23 -11.49 24.48
CA GLY A 607 23.06 -10.66 24.27
C GLY A 607 23.33 -9.32 23.57
N MET A 608 22.27 -8.58 23.24
CA MET A 608 22.34 -7.29 22.55
C MET A 608 22.13 -6.16 23.56
N LEU A 609 23.21 -5.47 23.99
CA LEU A 609 23.12 -4.49 25.07
C LEU A 609 22.33 -3.23 24.66
N HIS A 610 21.54 -2.68 25.58
CA HIS A 610 21.01 -1.31 25.45
C HIS A 610 22.15 -0.29 25.35
N SER A 611 23.32 -0.55 25.97
CA SER A 611 24.51 0.28 25.79
C SER A 611 25.14 0.14 24.39
N ASP A 612 25.08 -1.02 23.72
CA ASP A 612 25.52 -1.17 22.33
C ASP A 612 24.61 -0.37 21.38
N ILE A 613 23.28 -0.53 21.54
CA ILE A 613 22.26 0.25 20.82
C ILE A 613 22.51 1.74 21.04
N ARG A 614 22.69 2.17 22.29
CA ARG A 614 22.93 3.56 22.66
C ARG A 614 24.27 4.10 22.17
N ASN A 615 25.34 3.30 22.17
CA ASN A 615 26.66 3.70 21.67
C ASN A 615 26.68 3.83 20.14
N ALA A 616 26.06 2.90 19.42
CA ALA A 616 25.88 2.98 17.97
C ALA A 616 25.05 4.22 17.60
N THR A 617 23.87 4.38 18.21
CA THR A 617 22.98 5.51 17.94
C THR A 617 23.52 6.86 18.42
N TRP A 618 24.38 6.92 19.45
CA TRP A 618 25.06 8.16 19.85
C TRP A 618 26.10 8.61 18.82
N ASN A 619 26.87 7.69 18.23
CA ASN A 619 27.83 8.03 17.18
C ASN A 619 27.11 8.57 15.94
N GLU A 620 26.02 7.92 15.51
CA GLU A 620 25.17 8.45 14.43
C GLU A 620 24.50 9.78 14.80
N THR A 621 24.02 9.94 16.04
CA THR A 621 23.41 11.20 16.51
C THR A 621 24.39 12.36 16.45
N ARG A 622 25.68 12.16 16.76
CA ARG A 622 26.72 13.18 16.58
C ARG A 622 26.90 13.58 15.10
N ILE A 623 26.88 12.60 14.20
CA ILE A 623 27.00 12.82 12.75
C ILE A 623 25.76 13.57 12.21
N TRP A 624 24.56 13.18 12.65
CA TRP A 624 23.28 13.79 12.25
C TRP A 624 23.12 15.21 12.77
N LEU A 625 23.46 15.46 14.05
CA LEU A 625 23.47 16.81 14.63
C LEU A 625 24.50 17.72 13.95
N ALA A 626 25.66 17.20 13.54
CA ALA A 626 26.67 17.97 12.80
C ALA A 626 26.20 18.36 11.39
N MET A 627 25.37 17.54 10.74
CA MET A 627 24.76 17.89 9.44
C MET A 627 23.66 18.96 9.57
N ILE A 628 22.89 18.96 10.67
CA ILE A 628 21.76 19.89 10.85
C ILE A 628 22.16 21.21 11.52
N HIS A 629 23.18 21.20 12.39
CA HIS A 629 23.74 22.41 13.02
C HIS A 629 25.24 22.56 12.74
N PRO A 630 25.64 23.12 11.58
CA PRO A 630 27.05 23.35 11.25
C PRO A 630 27.81 24.30 12.19
N ARG A 631 27.13 25.03 13.08
CA ARG A 631 27.72 26.03 13.99
C ARG A 631 27.00 26.14 15.33
N SER A 632 27.46 25.41 16.35
CA SER A 632 27.11 25.65 17.76
C SER A 632 28.25 25.44 18.76
N ASN A 633 29.48 25.18 18.30
CA ASN A 633 30.63 24.92 19.17
C ASN A 633 31.41 26.20 19.52
N ARG A 634 30.78 27.11 20.29
CA ARG A 634 31.40 28.30 20.91
C ARG A 634 30.85 28.55 22.32
N ALA A 635 31.19 27.68 23.27
CA ALA A 635 31.16 27.96 24.70
C ALA A 635 32.29 27.19 25.38
N GLY A 636 33.22 27.87 26.04
CA GLY A 636 34.46 27.26 26.53
C GLY A 636 34.32 26.56 27.88
N ARG A 637 34.71 25.29 27.95
CA ARG A 637 35.28 24.65 29.14
C ARG A 637 36.49 23.80 28.73
N PRO A 638 37.58 23.77 29.52
CA PRO A 638 38.79 23.05 29.15
C PRO A 638 38.56 21.53 29.19
N LEU A 639 39.10 20.83 28.20
CA LEU A 639 39.12 19.36 28.17
C LEU A 639 40.07 18.83 29.25
N ALA A 640 39.52 18.16 30.26
CA ALA A 640 40.30 17.37 31.19
C ALA A 640 40.95 16.17 30.46
N ARG A 641 42.19 15.85 30.85
CA ARG A 641 43.07 14.85 30.21
C ARG A 641 42.36 13.54 29.86
N ALA A 642 42.40 13.16 28.58
CA ALA A 642 42.18 11.77 28.18
C ALA A 642 43.39 10.92 28.60
N VAL A 643 43.13 9.72 29.13
CA VAL A 643 44.16 8.71 29.43
C VAL A 643 44.29 7.75 28.23
N PRO A 644 45.49 7.56 27.64
CA PRO A 644 45.66 6.70 26.47
C PRO A 644 46.32 5.34 26.82
N ALA A 645 45.70 4.23 26.44
CA ALA A 645 46.35 2.93 26.18
C ALA A 645 45.34 1.90 25.60
N PRO A 646 45.77 0.86 24.87
CA PRO A 646 46.99 0.75 24.06
C PRO A 646 46.69 0.36 22.60
N VAL A 647 47.57 0.76 21.67
CA VAL A 647 47.63 0.15 20.32
C VAL A 647 48.81 -0.82 20.31
N ALA A 648 48.56 -2.07 19.93
CA ALA A 648 49.60 -3.09 19.80
C ALA A 648 50.19 -3.12 18.38
N SER A 649 51.46 -2.74 18.25
CA SER A 649 52.32 -3.03 17.10
C SER A 649 53.77 -2.96 17.61
N PRO A 650 54.67 -3.85 17.16
CA PRO A 650 55.47 -3.48 15.99
C PRO A 650 55.84 -4.66 15.06
N PHE A 651 56.12 -4.36 13.79
CA PHE A 651 57.48 -4.50 13.24
C PHE A 651 57.63 -3.59 12.01
N ALA A 652 58.88 -3.28 11.62
CA ALA A 652 59.19 -2.06 10.84
C ALA A 652 59.93 -2.31 9.50
N MET A 653 60.13 -1.21 8.76
CA MET A 653 60.99 -1.02 7.57
C MET A 653 60.35 -1.30 6.18
N ARG A 654 60.66 -0.58 5.09
CA ARG A 654 61.69 0.48 4.87
C ARG A 654 61.28 1.52 3.79
N ARG A 655 61.99 2.65 3.77
CA ARG A 655 61.87 3.87 2.94
C ARG A 655 61.73 3.69 1.41
N ARG A 656 60.87 4.51 0.76
CA ARG A 656 61.16 5.58 -0.27
C ARG A 656 59.82 5.92 -0.99
N GLU A 657 59.30 7.15 -0.98
CA GLU A 657 59.78 8.46 -1.48
C GLU A 657 59.68 8.61 -3.02
N ARG A 658 59.02 9.70 -3.47
CA ARG A 658 58.83 10.20 -4.87
C ARG A 658 57.79 9.48 -5.75
N SER A 659 57.19 10.11 -6.77
CA SER A 659 56.45 11.40 -6.84
C SER A 659 55.98 11.68 -8.29
N ASN A 660 54.71 12.04 -8.48
CA ASN A 660 54.16 12.87 -9.57
C ASN A 660 54.21 12.40 -11.06
N LEU A 661 53.34 13.06 -11.84
CA LEU A 661 53.37 13.28 -13.30
C LEU A 661 52.86 12.18 -14.28
N PHE A 662 51.54 12.24 -14.51
CA PHE A 662 50.89 12.68 -15.78
C PHE A 662 50.96 11.86 -17.10
N ARG A 663 49.83 12.00 -17.84
CA ARG A 663 49.56 11.78 -19.29
C ARG A 663 49.27 10.36 -19.81
N ARG A 664 48.05 10.23 -20.38
CA ARG A 664 47.69 9.32 -21.49
C ARG A 664 48.47 9.73 -22.77
N PRO A 665 48.62 8.84 -23.78
CA PRO A 665 47.65 8.89 -24.87
C PRO A 665 47.25 7.52 -25.50
N GLN A 666 46.45 7.62 -26.55
CA GLN A 666 45.60 6.64 -27.24
C GLN A 666 46.28 5.44 -27.94
N SER A 667 45.43 4.41 -28.16
CA SER A 667 45.32 3.55 -29.36
C SER A 667 46.51 2.73 -29.89
N THR A 668 46.29 1.42 -30.03
CA THR A 668 45.99 0.79 -31.33
C THR A 668 45.46 -0.65 -31.10
N ALA A 669 44.89 -1.27 -32.14
CA ALA A 669 44.37 -2.64 -32.08
C ALA A 669 45.28 -3.64 -32.81
N ARG A 670 45.30 -4.90 -32.38
CA ARG A 670 45.52 -6.06 -33.26
C ARG A 670 45.03 -7.38 -32.66
N GLN A 671 45.00 -8.38 -33.53
CA GLN A 671 44.18 -9.60 -33.48
C GLN A 671 44.94 -10.85 -32.99
N TRP A 672 44.17 -11.81 -32.45
CA TRP A 672 44.33 -13.27 -32.65
C TRP A 672 45.50 -13.98 -31.91
N PRO A 673 45.53 -15.34 -31.80
CA PRO A 673 44.73 -16.34 -32.54
C PRO A 673 43.91 -17.34 -31.70
N CYS A 674 43.10 -18.13 -32.42
CA CYS A 674 42.44 -19.35 -31.93
C CYS A 674 43.44 -20.51 -31.75
N MET A 675 42.98 -21.61 -31.14
CA MET A 675 43.56 -22.94 -31.35
C MET A 675 42.46 -24.01 -31.35
N ASP A 676 42.18 -24.59 -32.52
CA ASP A 676 41.36 -25.79 -32.69
C ASP A 676 42.24 -27.05 -32.63
N VAL A 677 41.73 -28.13 -32.07
CA VAL A 677 42.24 -29.51 -32.26
C VAL A 677 41.05 -30.46 -32.44
N ASP A 678 41.23 -31.52 -33.23
CA ASP A 678 40.21 -32.02 -34.14
C ASP A 678 39.87 -33.52 -34.00
N ARG A 679 38.58 -33.84 -34.16
CA ARG A 679 37.99 -35.08 -34.73
C ARG A 679 38.08 -36.49 -34.09
N ARG A 680 36.94 -37.19 -34.30
CA ARG A 680 36.70 -38.62 -34.61
C ARG A 680 36.77 -39.69 -33.51
N GLY A 681 35.79 -40.59 -33.56
CA GLY A 681 35.80 -41.90 -32.87
C GLY A 681 34.45 -42.31 -32.30
N GLY A 682 33.53 -42.81 -33.13
CA GLY A 682 32.22 -43.32 -32.66
C GLY A 682 32.21 -44.84 -32.45
N ARG A 683 31.22 -45.35 -31.70
CA ARG A 683 30.76 -46.75 -31.70
C ARG A 683 29.29 -46.83 -31.28
N GLU A 684 28.61 -47.87 -31.76
CA GLU A 684 27.22 -48.18 -31.44
C GLU A 684 27.12 -48.91 -30.09
N CYS A 685 26.02 -48.67 -29.37
CA CYS A 685 25.47 -49.66 -28.43
C CYS A 685 23.96 -49.79 -28.70
N ILE A 686 23.57 -50.92 -29.30
CA ILE A 686 22.17 -51.28 -29.51
C ILE A 686 21.61 -51.83 -28.19
N PHE A 687 20.49 -51.28 -27.72
CA PHE A 687 19.57 -52.03 -26.88
C PHE A 687 18.12 -51.79 -27.32
N ARG A 688 17.39 -52.89 -27.57
CA ARG A 688 15.95 -52.87 -27.85
C ARG A 688 15.19 -53.01 -26.53
N SER A 689 14.24 -52.13 -26.29
CA SER A 689 13.06 -52.41 -25.46
C SER A 689 11.88 -51.59 -25.98
N GLY A 690 11.02 -52.21 -26.77
CA GLY A 690 9.84 -51.55 -27.32
C GLY A 690 8.64 -51.66 -26.38
N CYS A 691 8.03 -50.54 -26.04
CA CYS A 691 6.67 -50.48 -25.55
C CYS A 691 5.90 -49.44 -26.38
N GLN A 692 4.90 -49.89 -27.14
CA GLN A 692 3.91 -48.99 -27.71
C GLN A 692 2.99 -48.52 -26.57
N VAL A 693 2.80 -47.21 -26.43
CA VAL A 693 1.82 -46.63 -25.50
C VAL A 693 0.57 -46.22 -26.29
N PRO A 694 -0.66 -46.61 -25.88
CA PRO A 694 -1.86 -46.34 -26.68
C PRO A 694 -2.20 -44.87 -26.85
N ALA A 695 -2.78 -44.52 -28.01
CA ALA A 695 -3.22 -43.18 -28.34
C ALA A 695 -4.60 -42.87 -27.72
N PHE A 696 -4.65 -42.64 -26.40
CA PHE A 696 -5.91 -42.41 -25.71
C PHE A 696 -6.65 -41.12 -26.14
N ARG A 697 -7.88 -41.27 -26.63
CA ARG A 697 -8.88 -40.20 -26.71
C ARG A 697 -9.57 -40.02 -25.35
N THR A 698 -9.60 -38.80 -24.82
CA THR A 698 -10.27 -38.50 -23.54
C THR A 698 -11.47 -37.60 -23.78
N SER A 699 -12.63 -37.96 -23.21
CA SER A 699 -13.82 -37.12 -23.13
C SER A 699 -13.79 -36.27 -21.87
N LEU A 700 -14.43 -35.10 -21.83
CA LEU A 700 -14.51 -34.27 -20.62
C LEU A 700 -15.95 -33.76 -20.44
N LEU A 701 -16.56 -34.02 -19.29
CA LEU A 701 -17.96 -33.67 -19.02
C LEU A 701 -18.07 -32.98 -17.65
N VAL A 702 -17.83 -31.66 -17.64
CA VAL A 702 -17.79 -30.85 -16.42
C VAL A 702 -19.19 -30.66 -15.85
N ARG A 703 -19.57 -31.46 -14.84
CA ARG A 703 -20.82 -31.26 -14.08
C ARG A 703 -20.65 -30.14 -13.06
N LYS A 704 -21.45 -29.08 -13.19
CA LYS A 704 -21.58 -28.01 -12.21
C LYS A 704 -22.45 -28.49 -11.04
N GLY A 705 -21.81 -28.88 -9.93
CA GLY A 705 -22.50 -29.49 -8.79
C GLY A 705 -23.19 -28.48 -7.88
N GLU A 706 -24.51 -28.32 -8.01
CA GLU A 706 -25.34 -27.69 -6.97
C GLU A 706 -25.40 -28.59 -5.73
N ARG A 707 -25.04 -28.06 -4.55
CA ARG A 707 -25.20 -28.77 -3.28
C ARG A 707 -26.55 -28.44 -2.64
N ARG A 708 -27.51 -29.35 -2.76
CA ARG A 708 -28.64 -29.42 -1.82
C ARG A 708 -28.11 -29.89 -0.46
N TRP A 709 -28.56 -29.24 0.61
CA TRP A 709 -28.43 -29.80 1.95
C TRP A 709 -29.55 -30.81 2.18
N HIS A 710 -29.23 -31.92 2.84
CA HIS A 710 -30.21 -32.86 3.37
C HIS A 710 -29.77 -33.30 4.77
N GLU A 711 -30.68 -33.23 5.72
CA GLU A 711 -30.48 -33.72 7.08
C GLU A 711 -30.59 -35.25 7.13
N SER A 712 -29.91 -35.90 8.10
CA SER A 712 -30.53 -36.77 9.12
C SER A 712 -29.53 -37.67 9.87
N TRP A 713 -30.00 -38.30 10.95
CA TRP A 713 -29.40 -39.45 11.69
C TRP A 713 -28.26 -39.24 12.71
N LEU A 714 -28.63 -38.55 13.79
CA LEU A 714 -28.69 -39.09 15.17
C LEU A 714 -27.97 -40.43 15.53
N LEU A 715 -27.39 -40.39 16.75
CA LEU A 715 -27.27 -41.46 17.77
C LEU A 715 -26.25 -42.62 17.60
N ARG A 716 -25.23 -42.58 18.47
CA ARG A 716 -25.10 -43.56 19.58
C ARG A 716 -24.40 -42.91 20.80
N ARG A 717 -24.68 -43.43 22.00
CA ARG A 717 -24.12 -42.97 23.31
C ARG A 717 -23.23 -44.05 23.92
N SER A 718 -22.14 -43.65 24.60
CA SER A 718 -21.59 -44.23 25.86
C SER A 718 -20.18 -43.67 26.13
N SER A 719 -19.66 -43.57 27.36
CA SER A 719 -20.24 -43.25 28.70
C SER A 719 -19.11 -43.09 29.73
N SER A 720 -19.40 -42.47 30.89
CA SER A 720 -18.59 -42.41 32.14
C SER A 720 -17.34 -41.48 32.13
N SER A 721 -16.94 -40.84 33.25
CA SER A 721 -17.67 -40.47 34.50
C SER A 721 -16.85 -39.49 35.38
N SER A 722 -17.55 -38.78 36.30
CA SER A 722 -17.02 -37.98 37.45
C SER A 722 -16.19 -36.72 37.12
N SER A 723 -16.16 -35.62 37.90
CA SER A 723 -17.05 -34.99 38.92
C SER A 723 -16.40 -33.66 39.33
N GLY A 724 -17.02 -32.57 39.80
CA GLY A 724 -18.40 -32.16 40.15
C GLY A 724 -18.34 -30.65 40.53
N VAL A 725 -19.21 -29.98 41.29
CA VAL A 725 -20.61 -30.19 41.77
C VAL A 725 -21.11 -28.83 42.33
N CYS A 726 -22.43 -28.67 42.54
CA CYS A 726 -23.11 -27.50 43.17
C CYS A 726 -23.25 -26.17 42.38
N LEU A 727 -24.35 -25.41 42.51
CA LEU A 727 -25.77 -25.80 42.71
C LEU A 727 -26.70 -24.64 42.27
N SER A 728 -27.99 -24.95 42.06
CA SER A 728 -29.02 -24.15 41.38
C SER A 728 -29.95 -23.42 42.42
N PRO A 729 -31.29 -23.17 42.26
CA PRO A 729 -32.20 -23.25 41.09
C PRO A 729 -33.39 -22.22 40.99
N TRP A 730 -34.24 -22.41 39.96
CA TRP A 730 -35.68 -22.02 39.85
C TRP A 730 -36.05 -20.54 39.58
N ARG A 731 -37.22 -20.19 38.96
CA ARG A 731 -38.42 -20.97 38.52
C ARG A 731 -38.81 -20.70 37.05
N LEU A 732 -39.55 -21.63 36.43
CA LEU A 732 -40.41 -21.36 35.26
C LEU A 732 -41.83 -20.93 35.71
N GLY A 733 -42.56 -20.29 34.79
CA GLY A 733 -44.01 -20.04 34.82
C GLY A 733 -44.54 -19.97 33.38
N ASP A 734 -45.79 -20.36 33.13
CA ASP A 734 -46.20 -20.88 31.82
C ASP A 734 -47.62 -20.44 31.38
N VAL A 735 -47.91 -20.57 30.07
CA VAL A 735 -49.25 -20.66 29.44
C VAL A 735 -50.17 -19.41 29.29
N ARG A 736 -50.88 -19.40 28.15
CA ARG A 736 -52.11 -18.65 27.72
C ARG A 736 -51.99 -17.28 27.02
N GLY A 737 -52.98 -17.05 26.15
CA GLY A 737 -53.10 -15.91 25.23
C GLY A 737 -54.14 -14.85 25.65
N PRO A 738 -54.58 -13.98 24.73
CA PRO A 738 -55.01 -12.61 25.08
C PRO A 738 -56.50 -12.42 25.34
N PRO A 739 -56.84 -11.38 26.12
CA PRO A 739 -58.01 -10.52 25.92
C PRO A 739 -57.62 -9.06 25.59
N ALA A 740 -58.60 -8.22 25.26
CA ALA A 740 -58.43 -6.83 24.80
C ALA A 740 -59.14 -5.82 25.77
N PRO A 741 -59.44 -4.55 25.43
CA PRO A 741 -59.21 -3.42 26.35
C PRO A 741 -60.48 -2.78 26.95
N PRO A 742 -60.28 -1.76 27.81
CA PRO A 742 -61.02 -0.49 27.70
C PRO A 742 -60.10 0.75 27.83
N VAL A 743 -60.52 2.01 27.64
CA VAL A 743 -61.44 2.71 26.71
C VAL A 743 -61.36 4.22 27.06
N GLY A 744 -61.62 5.10 26.08
CA GLY A 744 -61.70 6.57 26.24
C GLY A 744 -60.68 7.29 25.36
N GLY A 745 -61.04 8.05 24.32
CA GLY A 745 -62.35 8.62 23.92
C GLY A 745 -62.31 10.15 24.02
N GLU A 746 -62.99 10.98 23.22
CA GLU A 746 -63.96 10.84 22.10
C GLU A 746 -63.97 12.22 21.37
N ARG A 747 -64.46 12.54 20.15
CA ARG A 747 -65.22 12.00 18.98
C ARG A 747 -64.87 12.95 17.79
N THR A 748 -65.31 12.98 16.51
CA THR A 748 -66.10 12.25 15.47
C THR A 748 -65.67 12.93 14.13
N THR A 749 -65.75 12.43 12.89
CA THR A 749 -66.27 11.21 12.19
C THR A 749 -65.40 11.01 10.92
N ALA A 750 -65.34 9.88 10.22
CA ALA A 750 -66.26 9.36 9.17
C ALA A 750 -66.69 10.39 8.10
N THR A 751 -66.73 10.09 6.79
CA THR A 751 -66.92 8.82 6.04
C THR A 751 -66.06 8.78 4.75
N THR A 752 -65.95 7.74 3.91
CA THR A 752 -65.95 6.26 4.05
C THR A 752 -65.23 5.67 2.80
N ARG A 753 -64.71 4.43 2.87
CA ARG A 753 -63.94 3.76 1.80
C ARG A 753 -64.77 3.41 0.55
N LEU A 754 -64.13 3.36 -0.64
CA LEU A 754 -63.89 2.10 -1.40
C LEU A 754 -63.03 2.27 -2.68
N ARG A 755 -62.44 1.17 -3.15
CA ARG A 755 -61.82 0.94 -4.48
C ARG A 755 -62.84 0.17 -5.38
N PRO A 756 -62.61 -0.13 -6.68
CA PRO A 756 -61.50 0.24 -7.60
C PRO A 756 -62.01 0.88 -8.93
N LEU A 757 -61.13 1.13 -9.94
CA LEU A 757 -61.30 0.74 -11.36
C LEU A 757 -60.18 1.26 -12.30
N ARG A 758 -59.95 0.52 -13.40
CA ARG A 758 -59.46 0.97 -14.73
C ARG A 758 -60.69 0.84 -15.69
N PRO A 759 -60.80 1.47 -16.90
CA PRO A 759 -59.70 1.72 -17.86
C PRO A 759 -59.83 2.93 -18.86
N THR A 760 -58.82 3.07 -19.74
CA THR A 760 -58.85 3.52 -21.17
C THR A 760 -59.32 4.92 -21.65
N ARG A 761 -58.45 5.53 -22.49
CA ARG A 761 -58.75 6.31 -23.75
C ARG A 761 -59.43 7.69 -23.55
N PHE A 762 -59.48 8.65 -24.49
CA PHE A 762 -59.05 8.83 -25.91
C PHE A 762 -58.91 10.37 -26.21
N ASN A 763 -58.49 10.96 -27.36
CA ASN A 763 -57.87 10.57 -28.65
C ASN A 763 -57.24 11.81 -29.34
N GLY A 764 -56.41 11.63 -30.39
CA GLY A 764 -56.15 12.63 -31.46
C GLY A 764 -54.94 13.58 -31.28
N ALA A 765 -54.17 13.96 -32.32
CA ALA A 765 -54.24 13.67 -33.76
C ALA A 765 -52.84 13.46 -34.41
N ARG A 766 -52.80 13.22 -35.73
CA ARG A 766 -51.65 12.74 -36.56
C ARG A 766 -51.10 13.88 -37.47
N ILE A 767 -49.78 14.01 -37.76
CA ILE A 767 -48.92 13.24 -38.71
C ILE A 767 -49.40 13.36 -40.19
N PRO A 768 -48.56 13.49 -41.26
CA PRO A 768 -47.12 13.88 -41.44
C PRO A 768 -46.92 14.81 -42.69
N PRO A 769 -46.03 14.64 -43.73
CA PRO A 769 -44.65 14.11 -43.86
C PRO A 769 -43.63 14.95 -44.72
N ARG A 770 -42.33 14.56 -44.65
CA ARG A 770 -41.28 14.49 -45.72
C ARG A 770 -41.09 15.65 -46.75
N GLY A 771 -39.85 16.16 -46.82
CA GLY A 771 -39.26 16.82 -48.01
C GLY A 771 -37.72 16.77 -48.00
N ARG A 772 -37.05 16.71 -49.16
CA ARG A 772 -35.56 16.67 -49.31
C ARG A 772 -35.07 17.57 -50.46
N ARG A 773 -33.84 18.11 -50.30
CA ARG A 773 -32.73 18.30 -51.28
C ARG A 773 -32.25 19.74 -51.58
N SER A 774 -30.94 19.97 -51.34
CA SER A 774 -29.98 20.78 -52.14
C SER A 774 -30.19 22.32 -52.20
N VAL A 775 -29.22 23.20 -52.53
CA VAL A 775 -28.04 23.09 -53.44
C VAL A 775 -26.79 23.90 -52.95
N ARG A 776 -25.60 23.28 -53.10
CA ARG A 776 -24.19 23.75 -53.31
C ARG A 776 -23.64 25.15 -52.90
N CYS A 777 -22.32 25.12 -52.61
CA CYS A 777 -21.28 26.15 -52.84
C CYS A 777 -21.19 27.35 -51.85
N SER A 778 -20.03 27.96 -51.56
CA SER A 778 -18.63 27.72 -52.05
C SER A 778 -17.54 28.10 -51.00
N ARG A 779 -16.28 27.69 -51.26
CA ARG A 779 -15.02 28.16 -50.63
C ARG A 779 -14.42 29.27 -51.51
N PRO A 780 -13.58 30.23 -51.03
CA PRO A 780 -12.23 29.92 -50.51
C PRO A 780 -11.58 30.92 -49.50
N GLY A 781 -10.34 30.64 -49.08
CA GLY A 781 -9.32 31.69 -48.84
C GLY A 781 -8.91 31.96 -47.38
N PRO A 782 -7.60 32.09 -47.05
CA PRO A 782 -7.10 32.36 -45.69
C PRO A 782 -6.37 33.71 -45.53
N ARG A 783 -6.12 34.15 -44.28
CA ARG A 783 -5.06 35.10 -43.89
C ARG A 783 -4.65 34.97 -42.41
N MET A 784 -3.41 35.35 -42.10
CA MET A 784 -2.74 35.42 -40.78
C MET A 784 -2.38 36.90 -40.45
N PRO A 785 -1.83 37.23 -39.25
CA PRO A 785 -1.92 36.58 -37.94
C PRO A 785 -2.71 37.50 -36.95
N PRO A 786 -2.18 38.38 -36.05
CA PRO A 786 -0.85 38.58 -35.43
C PRO A 786 -0.81 38.34 -33.88
N SER A 787 0.35 38.61 -33.26
CA SER A 787 0.60 38.85 -31.83
C SER A 787 1.29 40.25 -31.67
N PRO A 788 1.75 40.75 -30.50
CA PRO A 788 1.65 40.31 -29.09
C PRO A 788 1.14 41.42 -28.14
N GLY A 789 1.23 41.26 -26.80
CA GLY A 789 1.10 42.39 -25.86
C GLY A 789 1.10 42.06 -24.36
N ARG A 790 2.10 42.56 -23.61
CA ARG A 790 2.08 42.68 -22.13
C ARG A 790 1.77 44.12 -21.74
N ILE A 791 0.80 44.38 -20.85
CA ILE A 791 0.78 45.57 -19.96
C ILE A 791 0.32 45.13 -18.55
N LEU A 792 0.75 45.88 -17.53
CA LEU A 792 0.61 45.61 -16.11
C LEU A 792 -0.46 46.50 -15.43
N ARG A 793 -1.00 45.99 -14.31
CA ARG A 793 -1.53 46.71 -13.13
C ARG A 793 -2.80 47.59 -13.24
N SER A 794 -3.76 47.22 -12.37
CA SER A 794 -4.47 48.11 -11.42
C SER A 794 -5.58 49.05 -11.97
N THR A 795 -6.62 49.45 -11.23
CA THR A 795 -6.99 49.23 -9.80
C THR A 795 -8.51 49.41 -9.55
N ILE A 796 -8.97 49.09 -8.32
CA ILE A 796 -10.13 49.68 -7.59
C ILE A 796 -11.58 49.26 -7.96
N ARG A 797 -12.25 48.62 -6.97
CA ARG A 797 -13.64 48.74 -6.43
C ARG A 797 -14.85 48.89 -7.41
N THR A 798 -16.08 48.44 -7.13
CA THR A 798 -16.83 48.25 -5.85
C THR A 798 -17.80 47.05 -5.85
N ARG A 799 -18.28 46.67 -4.64
CA ARG A 799 -19.50 45.88 -4.28
C ARG A 799 -20.67 46.05 -5.29
N LYS A 800 -21.51 45.04 -5.56
CA LYS A 800 -22.42 44.34 -4.62
C LYS A 800 -22.84 42.93 -5.08
N THR A 801 -23.35 42.15 -4.12
CA THR A 801 -24.22 40.94 -4.21
C THR A 801 -25.61 41.26 -4.81
N PRO A 802 -26.51 40.30 -5.14
CA PRO A 802 -26.65 38.93 -4.62
C PRO A 802 -25.43 38.02 -4.77
#